data_AF-A0A235BT15-F1
#
_entry.id   AF-A0A235BT15-F1
#
_cell.length_a   1.000
_cell.length_b   1.000
_cell.length_c   1.000
_cell.angle_alpha   90.00
_cell.angle_beta   90.00
_cell.angle_gamma   90.00
#
_symmetry.space_group_name_H-M   'P 1'
#
loop_
_entity.id
_entity.type
_entity.pdbx_description
1 polymer ?
#
loop_
_entity_poly.entity_id
_entity_poly.type
_entity_poly.pdbx_seq_one_letter_code
_entity_poly.pdbx_strand_id
1 'polypeptide(L)'
;MRLTGPRRDQGYGFQARADVSLSDLASMGVSFSYSDPNFRRFSEGRGVKTGGFGTNFGTNVRANLDRLLPHSWGFSIPLSYSISRQQDLPKFSATYPDLRLNRKQGAADVATARSQDIGLNNVHKQRSGNRVLNYTIEAMSASWRRHEACHRTALTNDSSWSRALQWSYNISPDINIGLGEDNELYLFPQGIRFGLSNGERLGLRGSRQTVADSFRVDTLRSRGLGSDFGLEYSPIEDLSFEYGIGSERDLLVSRPDTLWFLSIGSEASQDENFGASYSTDIGDFLSPSLDFDGDYSHDCPKEDSNNYAHYRNMENSGDLDLSLGIDLPELLDRFGTVQSRPKDTTKGSNSRSSMRRAAGALSRVLDPLDFDYSVSRSSELIKVSDSTPASWSYRLGFSDAFTFDSLNPPSSIDRELQNSFKVSSAVRIRQLRAGFGYDWSLGRNVNVFTTTVDRSVSWPDLDVSLGKVHNLFPKLATDSKLSGRYRRRHNRSGELSGDTLVMYGRTDSYTNEFNPLVSWQTTWKRKISTTLSANYSLTAATDFLSETGENRNVSNSDNRGGDLSFSYSFSAPKGLRLPFLKRVRFSSDLRLTWSLGYSQTTRSRTQWTAGIPEKTVPQQHDNSLSTKLAGSYSFSRTIEAGTNIGYSHTKGLSGTATKTTDLNIWVLFRF
;
A
#
# COMPACT_ATOMS: atom_id res chain seq x y z
N MET A 1 -22.46 45.87 31.49
CA MET A 1 -23.91 45.57 31.31
C MET A 1 -24.16 44.12 31.68
N ARG A 2 -25.21 43.82 32.45
CA ARG A 2 -25.57 42.44 32.86
C ARG A 2 -26.90 42.06 32.23
N LEU A 3 -26.95 40.93 31.52
CA LEU A 3 -28.20 40.40 30.98
C LEU A 3 -29.11 39.97 32.14
N THR A 4 -30.42 40.27 32.04
CA THR A 4 -31.41 40.05 33.12
C THR A 4 -31.77 38.58 33.36
N GLY A 5 -31.19 37.65 32.60
CA GLY A 5 -31.32 36.21 32.77
C GLY A 5 -31.84 35.50 31.50
N PRO A 6 -31.59 34.18 31.35
CA PRO A 6 -32.04 33.43 30.18
C PRO A 6 -33.55 33.17 30.24
N ARG A 7 -34.22 33.22 29.07
CA ARG A 7 -35.62 32.80 28.94
C ARG A 7 -35.75 31.29 29.20
N ARG A 8 -36.76 30.91 29.99
CA ARG A 8 -37.03 29.51 30.41
C ARG A 8 -38.36 29.02 29.82
N ASP A 9 -38.40 28.94 28.49
CA ASP A 9 -39.56 28.43 27.76
C ASP A 9 -39.54 26.90 27.79
N GLN A 10 -40.69 26.26 28.03
CA GLN A 10 -40.84 24.80 27.92
C GLN A 10 -40.79 24.38 26.45
N GLY A 11 -40.31 23.16 26.19
CA GLY A 11 -40.28 22.59 24.84
C GLY A 11 -40.69 21.13 24.86
N TYR A 12 -41.32 20.69 23.78
CA TYR A 12 -41.88 19.36 23.62
C TYR A 12 -41.29 18.68 22.40
N GLY A 13 -41.08 17.37 22.49
CA GLY A 13 -40.61 16.53 21.40
C GLY A 13 -41.48 15.28 21.34
N PHE A 14 -41.82 14.86 20.13
CA PHE A 14 -42.60 13.67 19.87
C PHE A 14 -41.90 12.84 18.81
N GLN A 15 -41.84 11.53 19.00
CA GLN A 15 -41.36 10.61 17.98
C GLN A 15 -42.28 9.40 17.93
N ALA A 16 -42.73 9.06 16.73
CA ALA A 16 -43.48 7.86 16.44
C ALA A 16 -42.75 7.07 15.34
N ARG A 17 -42.70 5.76 15.52
CA ARG A 17 -42.19 4.83 14.51
C ARG A 17 -43.16 3.66 14.40
N ALA A 18 -43.46 3.26 13.18
CA ALA A 18 -44.27 2.09 12.88
C ALA A 18 -43.52 1.26 11.83
N ASP A 19 -43.34 -0.02 12.10
CA ASP A 19 -42.71 -0.97 11.18
C ASP A 19 -43.73 -2.07 10.87
N VAL A 20 -44.02 -2.28 9.60
CA VAL A 20 -44.98 -3.28 9.10
C VAL A 20 -44.21 -4.25 8.21
N SER A 21 -44.35 -5.55 8.46
CA SER A 21 -43.79 -6.61 7.63
C SER A 21 -44.92 -7.49 7.09
N LEU A 22 -44.95 -7.66 5.78
CA LEU A 22 -45.88 -8.52 5.04
C LEU A 22 -45.13 -9.78 4.59
N SER A 23 -44.88 -10.68 5.55
CA SER A 23 -44.12 -11.92 5.36
C SER A 23 -42.82 -11.67 4.56
N ASP A 24 -42.62 -12.40 3.46
CA ASP A 24 -41.42 -12.31 2.61
C ASP A 24 -41.59 -11.35 1.43
N LEU A 25 -42.78 -10.74 1.27
CA LEU A 25 -43.14 -9.91 0.12
C LEU A 25 -42.66 -8.46 0.29
N ALA A 26 -43.00 -7.83 1.41
CA ALA A 26 -42.69 -6.41 1.61
C ALA A 26 -42.53 -6.02 3.08
N SER A 27 -41.72 -5.00 3.33
CA SER A 27 -41.61 -4.34 4.62
C SER A 27 -41.72 -2.83 4.44
N MET A 28 -42.37 -2.16 5.37
CA MET A 28 -42.58 -0.72 5.37
C MET A 28 -42.30 -0.16 6.75
N GLY A 29 -41.32 0.73 6.85
CA GLY A 29 -41.04 1.53 8.05
C GLY A 29 -41.52 2.97 7.83
N VAL A 30 -42.30 3.49 8.76
CA VAL A 30 -42.70 4.90 8.82
C VAL A 30 -42.15 5.50 10.10
N SER A 31 -41.56 6.67 9.99
CA SER A 31 -41.02 7.44 11.11
C SER A 31 -41.54 8.87 11.02
N PHE A 32 -41.99 9.39 12.15
CA PHE A 32 -42.41 10.77 12.29
C PHE A 32 -41.79 11.34 13.57
N SER A 33 -41.17 12.50 13.49
CA SER A 33 -40.67 13.19 14.67
C SER A 33 -40.97 14.68 14.59
N TYR A 34 -41.41 15.22 15.71
CA TYR A 34 -41.63 16.64 15.91
C TYR A 34 -40.76 17.12 17.07
N SER A 35 -40.15 18.30 16.94
CA SER A 35 -39.40 18.94 18.02
C SER A 35 -39.69 20.43 18.04
N ASP A 36 -40.05 20.93 19.22
CA ASP A 36 -40.09 22.36 19.52
C ASP A 36 -38.66 22.94 19.57
N PRO A 37 -38.43 24.20 19.17
CA PRO A 37 -37.13 24.86 19.29
C PRO A 37 -36.55 24.89 20.71
N ASN A 38 -37.41 24.82 21.73
CA ASN A 38 -36.99 24.80 23.13
C ASN A 38 -36.82 23.39 23.71
N PHE A 39 -37.19 22.32 22.97
CA PHE A 39 -37.06 20.93 23.43
C PHE A 39 -35.59 20.55 23.56
N ARG A 40 -35.24 19.81 24.62
CA ARG A 40 -33.88 19.34 24.88
C ARG A 40 -33.87 17.89 25.33
N ARG A 41 -32.88 17.14 24.86
CA ARG A 41 -32.57 15.81 25.41
C ARG A 41 -31.71 15.98 26.66
N PHE A 42 -31.79 15.02 27.58
CA PHE A 42 -31.00 15.06 28.82
C PHE A 42 -29.47 15.07 28.58
N SER A 43 -29.02 14.60 27.41
CA SER A 43 -27.62 14.60 26.98
C SER A 43 -27.15 15.93 26.37
N GLU A 44 -28.03 16.90 26.12
CA GLU A 44 -27.66 18.20 25.52
C GLU A 44 -27.25 19.23 26.59
N GLY A 45 -26.18 19.99 26.32
CA GLY A 45 -25.64 21.01 27.23
C GLY A 45 -26.59 22.20 27.50
N ARG A 46 -26.33 22.93 28.58
CA ARG A 46 -27.14 24.08 29.06
C ARG A 46 -26.89 25.41 28.30
N GLY A 47 -26.63 25.36 26.98
CA GLY A 47 -26.42 26.55 26.12
C GLY A 47 -27.72 27.20 25.61
N VAL A 48 -27.66 28.33 24.89
CA VAL A 48 -28.84 28.96 24.26
C VAL A 48 -29.24 28.18 23.00
N LYS A 49 -30.50 27.75 22.87
CA LYS A 49 -31.01 27.11 21.65
C LYS A 49 -31.56 28.17 20.68
N THR A 50 -31.08 28.14 19.44
CA THR A 50 -31.47 29.03 18.34
C THR A 50 -32.22 28.30 17.21
N GLY A 51 -32.60 27.03 17.42
CA GLY A 51 -33.31 26.21 16.43
C GLY A 51 -34.76 26.64 16.18
N GLY A 52 -35.41 25.99 15.20
CA GLY A 52 -36.82 26.16 14.85
C GLY A 52 -37.73 25.00 15.28
N PHE A 53 -38.99 25.04 14.83
CA PHE A 53 -39.92 23.92 14.98
C PHE A 53 -39.65 22.91 13.86
N GLY A 54 -39.02 21.80 14.22
CA GLY A 54 -38.66 20.74 13.28
C GLY A 54 -39.74 19.66 13.17
N THR A 55 -40.14 19.32 11.96
CA THR A 55 -40.95 18.15 11.61
C THR A 55 -40.17 17.29 10.62
N ASN A 56 -39.93 16.03 10.98
CA ASN A 56 -39.34 15.05 10.09
C ASN A 56 -40.33 13.91 9.87
N PHE A 57 -40.44 13.47 8.62
CA PHE A 57 -41.22 12.33 8.19
C PHE A 57 -40.35 11.48 7.27
N GLY A 58 -40.22 10.19 7.57
CA GLY A 58 -39.44 9.25 6.77
C GLY A 58 -40.25 7.99 6.53
N THR A 59 -40.34 7.55 5.28
CA THR A 59 -40.94 6.28 4.90
C THR A 59 -39.93 5.46 4.11
N ASN A 60 -39.78 4.19 4.46
CA ASN A 60 -38.91 3.24 3.79
C ASN A 60 -39.72 1.99 3.47
N VAL A 61 -39.82 1.64 2.19
CA VAL A 61 -40.49 0.45 1.69
C VAL A 61 -39.46 -0.43 1.01
N ARG A 62 -39.44 -1.72 1.33
CA ARG A 62 -38.69 -2.74 0.60
C ARG A 62 -39.67 -3.81 0.15
N ALA A 63 -39.62 -4.21 -1.11
CA ALA A 63 -40.50 -5.24 -1.66
C ALA A 63 -39.71 -6.18 -2.58
N ASN A 64 -40.00 -7.47 -2.50
CA ASN A 64 -39.43 -8.50 -3.37
C ASN A 64 -40.45 -8.80 -4.47
N LEU A 65 -40.30 -8.16 -5.64
CA LEU A 65 -41.28 -8.26 -6.72
C LEU A 65 -41.27 -9.65 -7.39
N ASP A 66 -40.20 -10.43 -7.19
CA ASP A 66 -40.10 -11.82 -7.63
C ASP A 66 -41.19 -12.72 -7.03
N ARG A 67 -41.71 -12.41 -5.84
CA ARG A 67 -42.78 -13.18 -5.19
C ARG A 67 -44.13 -13.07 -5.91
N LEU A 68 -44.28 -12.14 -6.85
CA LEU A 68 -45.45 -12.02 -7.72
C LEU A 68 -45.33 -12.85 -9.00
N LEU A 69 -44.13 -13.35 -9.31
CA LEU A 69 -43.85 -14.18 -10.47
C LEU A 69 -43.85 -15.67 -10.08
N PRO A 70 -44.06 -16.60 -11.03
CA PRO A 70 -43.95 -18.03 -10.74
C PRO A 70 -42.57 -18.39 -10.19
N HIS A 71 -42.54 -19.18 -9.11
CA HIS A 71 -41.29 -19.58 -8.45
C HIS A 71 -40.33 -20.33 -9.40
N SER A 72 -40.85 -21.02 -10.42
CA SER A 72 -40.08 -21.72 -11.44
C SER A 72 -39.18 -20.81 -12.30
N TRP A 73 -39.44 -19.51 -12.34
CA TRP A 73 -38.63 -18.57 -13.11
C TRP A 73 -37.35 -18.14 -12.38
N GLY A 74 -37.31 -18.22 -11.05
CA GLY A 74 -36.10 -17.99 -10.25
C GLY A 74 -35.53 -16.57 -10.32
N PHE A 75 -36.33 -15.55 -10.66
CA PHE A 75 -35.86 -14.15 -10.62
C PHE A 75 -35.76 -13.64 -9.19
N SER A 76 -34.85 -12.69 -8.96
CA SER A 76 -34.76 -11.90 -7.74
C SER A 76 -34.89 -10.43 -8.13
N ILE A 77 -35.94 -9.75 -7.65
CA ILE A 77 -36.23 -8.36 -8.03
C ILE A 77 -36.55 -7.53 -6.77
N PRO A 78 -35.55 -7.19 -5.96
CA PRO A 78 -35.77 -6.41 -4.75
C PRO A 78 -35.87 -4.92 -5.09
N LEU A 79 -37.06 -4.37 -4.87
CA LEU A 79 -37.39 -2.95 -4.94
C LEU A 79 -37.17 -2.30 -3.58
N SER A 80 -36.48 -1.16 -3.58
CA SER A 80 -36.37 -0.25 -2.45
C SER A 80 -36.95 1.11 -2.82
N TYR A 81 -37.74 1.67 -1.93
CA TYR A 81 -38.29 3.00 -2.04
C TYR A 81 -38.13 3.70 -0.70
N SER A 82 -37.53 4.89 -0.68
CA SER A 82 -37.50 5.70 0.53
C SER A 82 -37.80 7.16 0.23
N ILE A 83 -38.56 7.79 1.11
CA ILE A 83 -38.83 9.21 1.06
C ILE A 83 -38.62 9.82 2.44
N SER A 84 -37.86 10.90 2.50
CA SER A 84 -37.71 11.71 3.69
C SER A 84 -38.18 13.13 3.40
N ARG A 85 -38.84 13.73 4.38
CA ARG A 85 -39.27 15.12 4.37
C ARG A 85 -38.92 15.72 5.71
N GLN A 86 -38.21 16.83 5.66
CA GLN A 86 -37.86 17.63 6.81
C GLN A 86 -38.39 19.04 6.57
N GLN A 87 -39.02 19.61 7.57
CA GLN A 87 -39.45 20.99 7.57
C GLN A 87 -39.02 21.61 8.88
N ASP A 88 -38.38 22.77 8.81
CA ASP A 88 -37.95 23.53 9.96
C ASP A 88 -38.52 24.95 9.86
N LEU A 89 -39.35 25.30 10.82
CA LEU A 89 -39.94 26.63 10.93
C LEU A 89 -39.08 27.46 11.88
N PRO A 90 -38.27 28.40 11.39
CA PRO A 90 -37.30 29.08 12.23
C PRO A 90 -37.97 29.97 13.28
N LYS A 91 -37.37 30.01 14.48
CA LYS A 91 -37.82 30.87 15.59
C LYS A 91 -37.38 32.33 15.42
N PHE A 92 -36.29 32.55 14.69
CA PHE A 92 -35.69 33.85 14.42
C PHE A 92 -35.62 34.08 12.90
N SER A 93 -35.59 35.33 12.45
CA SER A 93 -35.51 35.61 11.02
C SER A 93 -34.16 35.22 10.44
N ALA A 94 -34.18 34.69 9.22
CA ALA A 94 -32.97 34.39 8.47
C ALA A 94 -32.19 35.67 8.09
N THR A 95 -32.88 36.81 7.94
CA THR A 95 -32.28 38.09 7.55
C THR A 95 -31.94 38.96 8.77
N TYR A 96 -32.72 38.87 9.84
CA TYR A 96 -32.53 39.62 11.09
C TYR A 96 -32.46 38.65 12.28
N PRO A 97 -31.25 38.17 12.67
CA PRO A 97 -31.10 37.08 13.65
C PRO A 97 -31.63 37.40 15.07
N ASP A 98 -31.76 38.68 15.39
CA ASP A 98 -32.30 39.21 16.65
C ASP A 98 -33.83 39.32 16.66
N LEU A 99 -34.47 39.29 15.48
CA LEU A 99 -35.91 39.35 15.32
C LEU A 99 -36.53 37.97 15.53
N ARG A 100 -37.29 37.81 16.62
CA ARG A 100 -38.11 36.61 16.87
C ARG A 100 -39.35 36.64 15.97
N LEU A 101 -39.56 35.56 15.22
CA LEU A 101 -40.71 35.41 14.35
C LEU A 101 -41.89 34.78 15.08
N ASN A 102 -43.09 35.29 14.82
CA ASN A 102 -44.33 34.58 15.13
C ASN A 102 -44.55 33.43 14.14
N ARG A 103 -45.34 32.40 14.49
CA ARG A 103 -45.58 31.23 13.59
C ARG A 103 -46.06 31.61 12.19
N LYS A 104 -46.87 32.67 12.06
CA LYS A 104 -47.34 33.19 10.75
C LYS A 104 -46.21 33.86 9.94
N GLN A 105 -45.28 34.53 10.61
CA GLN A 105 -44.13 35.20 9.97
C GLN A 105 -43.02 34.19 9.63
N GLY A 106 -42.77 33.22 10.51
CA GLY A 106 -41.83 32.11 10.28
C GLY A 106 -42.20 31.22 9.09
N ALA A 107 -43.48 31.19 8.69
CA ALA A 107 -43.92 30.45 7.51
C ALA A 107 -43.32 31.00 6.21
N ALA A 108 -42.93 32.28 6.17
CA ALA A 108 -42.25 32.87 5.03
C ALA A 108 -40.77 32.44 4.93
N ASP A 109 -40.14 32.13 6.08
CA ASP A 109 -38.72 31.74 6.21
C ASP A 109 -38.54 30.21 6.36
N VAL A 110 -39.58 29.43 6.05
CA VAL A 110 -39.57 27.97 6.28
C VAL A 110 -38.47 27.28 5.49
N ALA A 111 -37.66 26.48 6.18
CA ALA A 111 -36.72 25.56 5.54
C ALA A 111 -37.42 24.23 5.28
N THR A 112 -37.34 23.72 4.06
CA THR A 112 -37.89 22.42 3.67
C THR A 112 -36.82 21.62 2.97
N ALA A 113 -36.70 20.35 3.30
CA ALA A 113 -35.89 19.37 2.58
C ALA A 113 -36.78 18.18 2.26
N ARG A 114 -36.71 17.68 1.03
CA ARG A 114 -37.33 16.42 0.64
C ARG A 114 -36.30 15.62 -0.13
N SER A 115 -36.17 14.35 0.21
CA SER A 115 -35.36 13.39 -0.53
C SER A 115 -36.18 12.15 -0.84
N GLN A 116 -36.03 11.62 -2.03
CA GLN A 116 -36.74 10.46 -2.53
C GLN A 116 -35.77 9.57 -3.30
N ASP A 117 -35.71 8.30 -2.92
CA ASP A 117 -34.91 7.26 -3.55
C ASP A 117 -35.82 6.14 -4.03
N ILE A 118 -35.60 5.69 -5.25
CA ILE A 118 -36.21 4.48 -5.80
C ILE A 118 -35.07 3.65 -6.37
N GLY A 119 -35.00 2.37 -6.03
CA GLY A 119 -33.94 1.50 -6.51
C GLY A 119 -34.40 0.06 -6.70
N LEU A 120 -34.00 -0.54 -7.82
CA LEU A 120 -33.98 -1.98 -8.04
C LEU A 120 -32.54 -2.44 -7.77
N ASN A 121 -32.35 -3.30 -6.77
CA ASN A 121 -31.01 -3.67 -6.31
C ASN A 121 -30.66 -5.08 -6.81
N ASN A 122 -29.58 -5.24 -7.57
CA ASN A 122 -29.09 -6.56 -7.97
C ASN A 122 -30.18 -7.48 -8.53
N VAL A 123 -30.92 -7.01 -9.54
CA VAL A 123 -31.86 -7.82 -10.28
C VAL A 123 -31.10 -8.90 -11.04
N HIS A 124 -31.35 -10.15 -10.73
CA HIS A 124 -30.67 -11.28 -11.35
C HIS A 124 -31.59 -12.51 -11.41
N LYS A 125 -31.19 -13.50 -12.19
CA LYS A 125 -31.82 -14.82 -12.20
C LYS A 125 -30.96 -15.80 -11.40
N GLN A 126 -31.58 -16.54 -10.49
CA GLN A 126 -30.91 -17.59 -9.73
C GLN A 126 -30.39 -18.69 -10.67
N ARG A 127 -29.24 -19.25 -10.32
CA ARG A 127 -28.61 -20.32 -11.11
C ARG A 127 -29.51 -21.55 -11.18
N SER A 128 -29.67 -22.09 -12.38
CA SER A 128 -30.44 -23.30 -12.65
C SER A 128 -29.50 -24.47 -13.00
N GLY A 129 -30.06 -25.68 -13.08
CA GLY A 129 -29.31 -26.84 -13.56
C GLY A 129 -28.93 -26.78 -15.05
N ASN A 130 -29.42 -25.79 -15.81
CA ASN A 130 -29.15 -25.66 -17.25
C ASN A 130 -27.85 -24.88 -17.49
N ARG A 131 -26.83 -25.59 -17.97
CA ARG A 131 -25.51 -25.02 -18.27
C ARG A 131 -25.53 -23.87 -19.28
N VAL A 132 -26.45 -23.87 -20.26
CA VAL A 132 -26.55 -22.78 -21.25
C VAL A 132 -27.08 -21.49 -20.61
N LEU A 133 -28.01 -21.62 -19.66
CA LEU A 133 -28.56 -20.47 -18.95
C LEU A 133 -27.54 -19.86 -17.98
N ASN A 134 -26.71 -20.70 -17.34
CA ASN A 134 -25.59 -20.28 -16.50
C ASN A 134 -24.63 -19.32 -17.23
N TYR A 135 -24.40 -19.52 -18.53
CA TYR A 135 -23.51 -18.68 -19.33
C TYR A 135 -24.20 -17.50 -20.03
N THR A 136 -25.52 -17.37 -19.93
CA THR A 136 -26.28 -16.32 -20.61
C THR A 136 -26.97 -15.40 -19.60
N ILE A 137 -28.24 -15.64 -19.31
CA ILE A 137 -29.06 -14.73 -18.50
C ILE A 137 -28.73 -14.86 -17.00
N GLU A 138 -28.32 -16.04 -16.53
CA GLU A 138 -28.03 -16.28 -15.10
C GLU A 138 -26.67 -15.72 -14.66
N ALA A 139 -25.83 -15.34 -15.62
CA ALA A 139 -24.59 -14.60 -15.40
C ALA A 139 -24.81 -13.07 -15.32
N MET A 140 -26.00 -12.59 -15.71
CA MET A 140 -26.30 -11.16 -15.75
C MET A 140 -26.92 -10.67 -14.45
N SER A 141 -26.51 -9.48 -14.02
CA SER A 141 -27.19 -8.73 -12.97
C SER A 141 -27.35 -7.27 -13.36
N ALA A 142 -28.39 -6.62 -12.85
CA ALA A 142 -28.65 -5.21 -13.09
C ALA A 142 -29.13 -4.49 -11.82
N SER A 143 -28.61 -3.29 -11.59
CA SER A 143 -29.10 -2.40 -10.54
C SER A 143 -29.49 -1.07 -11.16
N TRP A 144 -30.62 -0.52 -10.72
CA TRP A 144 -31.07 0.79 -11.16
C TRP A 144 -31.47 1.61 -9.97
N ARG A 145 -31.05 2.87 -9.92
CA ARG A 145 -31.41 3.80 -8.85
C ARG A 145 -31.76 5.16 -9.42
N ARG A 146 -32.77 5.80 -8.83
CA ARG A 146 -33.14 7.19 -9.04
C ARG A 146 -33.22 7.89 -7.70
N HIS A 147 -32.54 9.02 -7.59
CA HIS A 147 -32.57 9.86 -6.40
C HIS A 147 -32.99 11.28 -6.77
N GLU A 148 -33.87 11.85 -5.97
CA GLU A 148 -34.34 13.22 -6.08
C GLU A 148 -34.22 13.88 -4.72
N ALA A 149 -33.60 15.04 -4.67
CA ALA A 149 -33.60 15.87 -3.49
C ALA A 149 -33.95 17.31 -3.84
N CYS A 150 -34.70 17.96 -2.96
CA CYS A 150 -34.84 19.40 -2.98
C CYS A 150 -34.63 19.93 -1.56
N HIS A 151 -33.96 21.07 -1.50
CA HIS A 151 -33.73 21.80 -0.26
C HIS A 151 -33.99 23.27 -0.51
N ARG A 152 -34.95 23.82 0.23
CA ARG A 152 -35.35 25.21 0.09
C ARG A 152 -35.30 25.87 1.45
N THR A 153 -34.67 27.03 1.51
CA THR A 153 -34.65 27.93 2.66
C THR A 153 -35.13 29.32 2.23
N ALA A 154 -35.08 30.29 3.13
CA ALA A 154 -35.38 31.68 2.80
C ALA A 154 -34.45 32.25 1.70
N LEU A 155 -33.18 31.82 1.67
CA LEU A 155 -32.14 32.40 0.80
C LEU A 155 -31.61 31.42 -0.26
N THR A 156 -31.85 30.13 -0.11
CA THR A 156 -31.37 29.09 -1.05
C THR A 156 -32.51 28.22 -1.55
N ASN A 157 -32.39 27.74 -2.78
CA ASN A 157 -33.32 26.80 -3.38
C ASN A 157 -32.56 25.84 -4.28
N ASP A 158 -32.18 24.70 -3.72
CA ASP A 158 -31.40 23.69 -4.36
C ASP A 158 -32.30 22.51 -4.76
N SER A 159 -32.07 21.98 -5.95
CA SER A 159 -32.66 20.72 -6.40
C SER A 159 -31.60 19.86 -7.04
N SER A 160 -31.64 18.57 -6.77
CA SER A 160 -30.77 17.59 -7.40
C SER A 160 -31.57 16.37 -7.82
N TRP A 161 -31.17 15.83 -8.97
CA TRP A 161 -31.69 14.60 -9.52
C TRP A 161 -30.52 13.75 -9.98
N SER A 162 -30.58 12.45 -9.70
CA SER A 162 -29.62 11.51 -10.24
C SER A 162 -30.28 10.20 -10.64
N ARG A 163 -29.70 9.57 -11.65
CA ARG A 163 -30.06 8.24 -12.13
C ARG A 163 -28.78 7.45 -12.32
N ALA A 164 -28.77 6.23 -11.81
CA ALA A 164 -27.70 5.27 -12.01
C ALA A 164 -28.28 3.97 -12.56
N LEU A 165 -27.64 3.42 -13.58
CA LEU A 165 -27.85 2.06 -14.06
C LEU A 165 -26.50 1.35 -13.99
N GLN A 166 -26.48 0.16 -13.42
CA GLN A 166 -25.34 -0.73 -13.40
C GLN A 166 -25.81 -2.05 -13.98
N TRP A 167 -25.07 -2.57 -14.94
CA TRP A 167 -25.25 -3.88 -15.51
C TRP A 167 -23.93 -4.63 -15.37
N SER A 168 -23.99 -5.91 -15.04
CA SER A 168 -22.81 -6.76 -15.02
C SER A 168 -23.12 -8.13 -15.58
N TYR A 169 -22.10 -8.76 -16.14
CA TYR A 169 -22.10 -10.10 -16.68
C TYR A 169 -20.86 -10.82 -16.18
N ASN A 170 -21.05 -11.88 -15.41
CA ASN A 170 -19.96 -12.61 -14.75
C ASN A 170 -20.09 -14.10 -15.03
N ILE A 171 -19.12 -14.68 -15.74
CA ILE A 171 -19.04 -16.12 -15.98
C ILE A 171 -17.71 -16.69 -15.53
N SER A 172 -17.75 -17.95 -15.13
CA SER A 172 -16.58 -18.75 -14.79
C SER A 172 -16.75 -20.13 -15.42
N PRO A 173 -16.40 -20.29 -16.70
CA PRO A 173 -16.49 -21.58 -17.37
C PRO A 173 -15.47 -22.56 -16.78
N ASP A 174 -15.96 -23.73 -16.43
CA ASP A 174 -15.17 -24.82 -15.86
C ASP A 174 -15.10 -25.95 -16.89
N ILE A 175 -14.16 -25.82 -17.84
CA ILE A 175 -13.92 -26.78 -18.91
C ILE A 175 -12.43 -27.10 -18.92
N ASN A 176 -12.08 -28.24 -18.31
CA ASN A 176 -10.73 -28.76 -18.24
C ASN A 176 -10.55 -30.04 -19.07
N ILE A 177 -9.30 -30.33 -19.44
CA ILE A 177 -8.85 -31.59 -20.04
C ILE A 177 -7.73 -32.12 -19.15
N GLY A 178 -7.87 -33.32 -18.62
CA GLY A 178 -6.82 -33.96 -17.84
C GLY A 178 -5.59 -34.29 -18.70
N LEU A 179 -4.41 -33.82 -18.28
CA LEU A 179 -3.09 -34.07 -18.87
C LEU A 179 -2.24 -35.01 -18.00
N GLY A 180 -2.84 -35.97 -17.30
CA GLY A 180 -2.14 -36.93 -16.43
C GLY A 180 -2.92 -37.22 -15.15
N GLU A 181 -2.24 -37.76 -14.13
CA GLU A 181 -2.85 -37.99 -12.80
C GLU A 181 -3.04 -36.67 -12.02
N ASP A 182 -2.16 -35.67 -12.21
CA ASP A 182 -2.14 -34.46 -11.36
C ASP A 182 -2.18 -33.13 -12.14
N ASN A 183 -2.24 -33.14 -13.48
CA ASN A 183 -2.22 -31.89 -14.28
C ASN A 183 -3.53 -31.70 -15.07
N GLU A 184 -4.15 -30.54 -14.92
CA GLU A 184 -5.34 -30.15 -15.68
C GLU A 184 -5.01 -29.00 -16.65
N LEU A 185 -5.53 -29.09 -17.88
CA LEU A 185 -5.47 -28.03 -18.88
C LEU A 185 -6.82 -27.36 -19.02
N TYR A 186 -6.89 -26.08 -18.69
CA TYR A 186 -8.08 -25.27 -18.88
C TYR A 186 -8.03 -24.61 -20.25
N LEU A 187 -9.05 -24.85 -21.08
CA LEU A 187 -9.11 -24.29 -22.45
C LEU A 187 -9.71 -22.89 -22.51
N PHE A 188 -10.43 -22.49 -21.47
CA PHE A 188 -11.14 -21.22 -21.40
C PHE A 188 -10.76 -20.45 -20.14
N PRO A 189 -10.83 -19.10 -20.17
CA PRO A 189 -10.67 -18.24 -19.01
C PRO A 189 -11.63 -18.61 -17.88
N GLN A 190 -11.15 -18.81 -16.66
CA GLN A 190 -11.96 -19.15 -15.49
C GLN A 190 -12.74 -17.96 -14.93
N GLY A 191 -12.43 -16.74 -15.35
CA GLY A 191 -13.17 -15.55 -14.97
C GLY A 191 -13.33 -14.62 -16.17
N ILE A 192 -14.57 -14.34 -16.55
CA ILE A 192 -14.87 -13.27 -17.50
C ILE A 192 -15.90 -12.37 -16.85
N ARG A 193 -15.51 -11.11 -16.64
CA ARG A 193 -16.32 -10.07 -16.05
C ARG A 193 -16.51 -8.97 -17.08
N PHE A 194 -17.73 -8.52 -17.23
CA PHE A 194 -18.05 -7.33 -17.99
C PHE A 194 -19.04 -6.50 -17.19
N GLY A 195 -18.82 -5.21 -17.09
CA GLY A 195 -19.72 -4.29 -16.44
C GLY A 195 -19.92 -3.02 -17.24
N LEU A 196 -21.11 -2.45 -17.07
CA LEU A 196 -21.51 -1.20 -17.67
C LEU A 196 -22.22 -0.38 -16.61
N SER A 197 -21.73 0.83 -16.39
CA SER A 197 -22.33 1.78 -15.48
C SER A 197 -22.71 3.06 -16.23
N ASN A 198 -23.90 3.57 -16.00
CA ASN A 198 -24.36 4.82 -16.58
C ASN A 198 -24.91 5.69 -15.45
N GLY A 199 -24.32 6.86 -15.28
CA GLY A 199 -24.67 7.80 -14.21
C GLY A 199 -25.04 9.15 -14.79
N GLU A 200 -26.25 9.62 -14.53
CA GLU A 200 -26.68 10.99 -14.83
C GLU A 200 -26.93 11.74 -13.54
N ARG A 201 -26.45 12.99 -13.44
CA ARG A 201 -26.72 13.90 -12.33
C ARG A 201 -27.04 15.30 -12.88
N LEU A 202 -28.02 15.94 -12.26
CA LEU A 202 -28.38 17.33 -12.48
C LEU A 202 -28.56 17.99 -11.11
N GLY A 203 -27.91 19.12 -10.89
CA GLY A 203 -28.07 19.95 -9.72
C GLY A 203 -28.38 21.38 -10.14
N LEU A 204 -29.45 21.96 -9.62
CA LEU A 204 -29.77 23.38 -9.76
C LEU A 204 -29.58 24.02 -8.40
N ARG A 205 -28.71 25.02 -8.30
CA ARG A 205 -28.45 25.76 -7.07
C ARG A 205 -28.97 27.17 -7.20
N GLY A 206 -30.03 27.47 -6.47
CA GLY A 206 -30.63 28.79 -6.40
C GLY A 206 -30.11 29.55 -5.19
N SER A 207 -29.58 30.76 -5.36
CA SER A 207 -29.23 31.64 -4.24
C SER A 207 -29.75 33.07 -4.46
N ARG A 208 -30.03 33.77 -3.37
CA ARG A 208 -30.41 35.19 -3.35
C ARG A 208 -29.95 35.88 -2.07
N GLN A 209 -29.80 37.20 -2.09
CA GLN A 209 -29.32 37.97 -0.93
C GLN A 209 -30.45 38.41 -0.01
N THR A 210 -31.60 38.82 -0.56
CA THR A 210 -32.78 39.18 0.24
C THR A 210 -34.01 38.40 -0.19
N VAL A 211 -35.04 38.36 0.67
CA VAL A 211 -36.31 37.67 0.38
C VAL A 211 -37.08 38.32 -0.79
N ALA A 212 -36.79 39.59 -1.10
CA ALA A 212 -37.41 40.32 -2.20
C ALA A 212 -36.77 40.01 -3.57
N ASP A 213 -35.54 39.50 -3.59
CA ASP A 213 -34.80 39.24 -4.82
C ASP A 213 -35.25 37.95 -5.50
N SER A 214 -35.08 37.91 -6.83
CA SER A 214 -35.17 36.66 -7.60
C SER A 214 -33.97 35.75 -7.32
N PHE A 215 -34.17 34.44 -7.44
CA PHE A 215 -33.08 33.48 -7.29
C PHE A 215 -32.17 33.51 -8.52
N ARG A 216 -30.86 33.67 -8.30
CA ARG A 216 -29.84 33.31 -9.28
C ARG A 216 -29.67 31.79 -9.26
N VAL A 217 -29.83 31.13 -10.41
CA VAL A 217 -29.75 29.67 -10.53
C VAL A 217 -28.48 29.27 -11.29
N ASP A 218 -27.59 28.55 -10.63
CA ASP A 218 -26.45 27.90 -11.27
C ASP A 218 -26.79 26.42 -11.54
N THR A 219 -26.43 25.91 -12.72
CA THR A 219 -26.74 24.54 -13.15
C THR A 219 -25.46 23.70 -13.22
N LEU A 220 -25.48 22.53 -12.58
CA LEU A 220 -24.41 21.52 -12.62
C LEU A 220 -24.97 20.25 -13.25
N ARG A 221 -24.35 19.75 -14.31
CA ARG A 221 -24.81 18.54 -15.02
C ARG A 221 -23.62 17.60 -15.27
N SER A 222 -23.83 16.31 -15.09
CA SER A 222 -22.87 15.27 -15.48
C SER A 222 -23.61 14.06 -16.04
N ARG A 223 -23.07 13.43 -17.09
CA ARG A 223 -23.58 12.17 -17.60
C ARG A 223 -22.41 11.30 -18.08
N GLY A 224 -22.10 10.27 -17.31
CA GLY A 224 -20.99 9.35 -17.57
C GLY A 224 -21.47 7.96 -17.98
N LEU A 225 -20.67 7.29 -18.78
CA LEU A 225 -20.77 5.88 -19.11
C LEU A 225 -19.43 5.23 -18.78
N GLY A 226 -19.40 4.41 -17.73
CA GLY A 226 -18.27 3.56 -17.39
C GLY A 226 -18.45 2.16 -17.97
N SER A 227 -17.41 1.58 -18.53
CA SER A 227 -17.35 0.17 -18.90
C SER A 227 -16.15 -0.50 -18.25
N ASP A 228 -16.34 -1.73 -17.80
CA ASP A 228 -15.30 -2.57 -17.23
C ASP A 228 -15.29 -3.94 -17.91
N PHE A 229 -14.11 -4.46 -18.16
CA PHE A 229 -13.90 -5.83 -18.61
C PHE A 229 -12.74 -6.43 -17.83
N GLY A 230 -12.90 -7.67 -17.39
CA GLY A 230 -11.90 -8.43 -16.65
C GLY A 230 -11.83 -9.86 -17.16
N LEU A 231 -10.61 -10.38 -17.26
CA LEU A 231 -10.28 -11.70 -17.77
C LEU A 231 -9.29 -12.35 -16.81
N GLU A 232 -9.65 -13.51 -16.27
CA GLU A 232 -8.78 -14.36 -15.46
C GLU A 232 -8.60 -15.68 -16.21
N TYR A 233 -7.37 -16.01 -16.60
CA TYR A 233 -7.05 -17.21 -17.36
C TYR A 233 -5.81 -17.93 -16.83
N SER A 234 -6.00 -19.14 -16.33
CA SER A 234 -4.96 -20.02 -15.83
C SER A 234 -4.98 -21.33 -16.62
N PRO A 235 -4.28 -21.42 -17.77
CA PRO A 235 -4.31 -22.62 -18.60
C PRO A 235 -3.82 -23.87 -17.87
N ILE A 236 -2.87 -23.71 -16.93
CA ILE A 236 -2.33 -24.74 -16.03
C ILE A 236 -2.20 -24.14 -14.63
N GLU A 237 -2.13 -24.96 -13.58
CA GLU A 237 -2.09 -24.50 -12.18
C GLU A 237 -0.93 -23.53 -11.87
N ASP A 238 0.20 -23.73 -12.55
CA ASP A 238 1.43 -22.96 -12.34
C ASP A 238 1.49 -21.66 -13.16
N LEU A 239 0.51 -21.38 -14.03
CA LEU A 239 0.50 -20.21 -14.91
C LEU A 239 -0.86 -19.51 -14.84
N SER A 240 -0.86 -18.24 -14.48
CA SER A 240 -2.06 -17.39 -14.49
C SER A 240 -1.82 -16.07 -15.21
N PHE A 241 -2.85 -15.64 -15.92
CA PHE A 241 -2.95 -14.36 -16.60
C PHE A 241 -4.18 -13.63 -16.08
N GLU A 242 -4.00 -12.36 -15.78
CA GLU A 242 -5.08 -11.44 -15.46
C GLU A 242 -5.02 -10.26 -16.43
N TYR A 243 -6.16 -9.84 -16.95
CA TYR A 243 -6.26 -8.64 -17.77
C TYR A 243 -7.54 -7.90 -17.42
N GLY A 244 -7.41 -6.62 -17.12
CA GLY A 244 -8.55 -5.73 -16.90
C GLY A 244 -8.42 -4.45 -17.70
N ILE A 245 -9.57 -3.91 -18.08
CA ILE A 245 -9.70 -2.66 -18.82
C ILE A 245 -10.97 -1.95 -18.37
N GLY A 246 -10.80 -0.75 -17.83
CA GLY A 246 -11.86 0.19 -17.47
C GLY A 246 -11.81 1.39 -18.41
N SER A 247 -12.97 1.93 -18.78
CA SER A 247 -13.06 3.19 -19.53
C SER A 247 -14.23 4.01 -19.02
N GLU A 248 -13.99 5.30 -18.80
CA GLU A 248 -15.02 6.27 -18.46
C GLU A 248 -15.22 7.21 -19.66
N ARG A 249 -16.49 7.38 -20.05
CA ARG A 249 -16.87 8.21 -21.20
C ARG A 249 -17.87 9.26 -20.79
N ASP A 250 -17.68 10.49 -21.25
CA ASP A 250 -18.61 11.59 -21.02
C ASP A 250 -19.62 11.71 -22.17
N LEU A 251 -20.89 11.61 -21.83
CA LEU A 251 -22.01 11.66 -22.76
C LEU A 251 -22.54 13.09 -22.99
N LEU A 252 -21.99 14.12 -22.34
CA LEU A 252 -22.40 15.53 -22.48
C LEU A 252 -21.55 16.35 -23.46
N VAL A 253 -20.87 15.68 -24.38
CA VAL A 253 -19.98 16.32 -25.35
C VAL A 253 -20.70 16.81 -26.59
N SER A 254 -20.15 17.85 -27.22
CA SER A 254 -20.71 18.41 -28.46
C SER A 254 -20.47 17.51 -29.69
N ARG A 255 -19.40 16.71 -29.66
CA ARG A 255 -18.98 15.80 -30.73
C ARG A 255 -18.75 14.41 -30.15
N PRO A 256 -19.82 13.62 -29.95
CA PRO A 256 -19.67 12.30 -29.38
C PRO A 256 -19.11 11.31 -30.40
N ASP A 257 -18.31 10.36 -29.93
CA ASP A 257 -17.89 9.23 -30.72
C ASP A 257 -19.08 8.30 -30.98
N THR A 258 -19.01 7.56 -32.08
CA THR A 258 -20.04 6.63 -32.49
C THR A 258 -19.48 5.20 -32.53
N LEU A 259 -20.17 4.28 -31.86
CA LEU A 259 -19.94 2.85 -31.99
C LEU A 259 -21.14 2.25 -32.74
N TRP A 260 -20.90 1.76 -33.96
CA TRP A 260 -21.93 1.40 -34.93
C TRP A 260 -22.88 2.55 -35.25
N PHE A 261 -24.04 2.61 -34.59
CA PHE A 261 -25.06 3.67 -34.72
C PHE A 261 -25.39 4.33 -33.38
N LEU A 262 -24.70 3.94 -32.30
CA LEU A 262 -24.92 4.46 -30.96
C LEU A 262 -23.86 5.52 -30.66
N SER A 263 -24.34 6.71 -30.29
CA SER A 263 -23.49 7.77 -29.76
C SER A 263 -23.08 7.40 -28.33
N ILE A 264 -21.77 7.21 -28.11
CA ILE A 264 -21.20 6.74 -26.83
C ILE A 264 -20.42 7.84 -26.11
N GLY A 265 -20.63 9.11 -26.47
CA GLY A 265 -19.88 10.23 -25.91
C GLY A 265 -18.41 10.23 -26.32
N SER A 266 -17.57 11.01 -25.64
CA SER A 266 -16.11 10.99 -25.83
C SER A 266 -15.46 10.32 -24.63
N GLU A 267 -14.34 9.65 -24.88
CA GLU A 267 -13.53 9.03 -23.84
C GLU A 267 -12.89 10.08 -22.93
N ALA A 268 -13.10 9.94 -21.63
CA ALA A 268 -12.52 10.83 -20.62
C ALA A 268 -11.25 10.22 -20.02
N SER A 269 -11.30 8.92 -19.72
CA SER A 269 -10.15 8.17 -19.21
C SER A 269 -10.28 6.69 -19.50
N GLN A 270 -9.15 5.99 -19.39
CA GLN A 270 -9.05 4.55 -19.50
C GLN A 270 -7.96 4.06 -18.57
N ASP A 271 -8.19 2.91 -17.96
CA ASP A 271 -7.25 2.23 -17.08
C ASP A 271 -7.17 0.78 -17.53
N GLU A 272 -5.96 0.23 -17.60
CA GLU A 272 -5.67 -1.13 -18.00
C GLU A 272 -4.66 -1.75 -17.05
N ASN A 273 -4.86 -3.01 -16.72
CA ASN A 273 -3.94 -3.79 -15.92
C ASN A 273 -3.74 -5.17 -16.55
N PHE A 274 -2.52 -5.67 -16.48
CA PHE A 274 -2.15 -6.98 -16.98
C PHE A 274 -1.20 -7.65 -15.99
N GLY A 275 -1.60 -8.82 -15.51
CA GLY A 275 -0.78 -9.67 -14.64
C GLY A 275 -0.45 -10.97 -15.37
N ALA A 276 0.79 -11.44 -15.24
CA ALA A 276 1.20 -12.76 -15.65
C ALA A 276 2.12 -13.36 -14.58
N SER A 277 1.68 -14.43 -13.94
CA SER A 277 2.45 -15.12 -12.90
C SER A 277 2.67 -16.57 -13.29
N TYR A 278 3.90 -17.02 -13.17
CA TYR A 278 4.34 -18.38 -13.41
C TYR A 278 5.19 -18.85 -12.25
N SER A 279 4.79 -19.90 -11.55
CA SER A 279 5.57 -20.48 -10.45
C SER A 279 5.40 -21.97 -10.47
N THR A 280 6.51 -22.69 -10.56
CA THR A 280 6.51 -24.16 -10.61
C THR A 280 7.66 -24.72 -9.78
N ASP A 281 7.48 -25.92 -9.25
CA ASP A 281 8.54 -26.68 -8.60
C ASP A 281 8.93 -27.85 -9.52
N ILE A 282 10.07 -27.72 -10.21
CA ILE A 282 10.57 -28.76 -11.11
C ILE A 282 11.34 -29.79 -10.27
N GLY A 283 10.58 -30.69 -9.64
CA GLY A 283 11.10 -31.58 -8.60
C GLY A 283 11.58 -30.79 -7.38
N ASP A 284 12.47 -31.36 -6.59
CA ASP A 284 12.92 -30.72 -5.35
C ASP A 284 14.08 -29.70 -5.59
N PHE A 285 14.66 -29.68 -6.81
CA PHE A 285 15.95 -29.02 -7.07
C PHE A 285 15.89 -27.65 -7.77
N LEU A 286 14.76 -27.30 -8.39
CA LEU A 286 14.65 -26.10 -9.22
C LEU A 286 13.26 -25.48 -9.04
N SER A 287 13.22 -24.25 -8.58
CA SER A 287 12.00 -23.51 -8.30
C SER A 287 12.06 -22.15 -9.03
N PRO A 288 11.70 -22.11 -10.33
CA PRO A 288 11.57 -20.86 -11.06
C PRO A 288 10.24 -20.18 -10.70
N SER A 289 10.31 -18.87 -10.47
CA SER A 289 9.15 -18.00 -10.45
C SER A 289 9.36 -16.82 -11.39
N LEU A 290 8.30 -16.41 -12.07
CA LEU A 290 8.23 -15.24 -12.92
C LEU A 290 6.91 -14.54 -12.62
N ASP A 291 6.99 -13.28 -12.25
CA ASP A 291 5.83 -12.43 -12.04
C ASP A 291 6.01 -11.19 -12.90
N PHE A 292 4.95 -10.81 -13.61
CA PHE A 292 4.90 -9.61 -14.43
C PHE A 292 3.60 -8.87 -14.20
N ASP A 293 3.71 -7.60 -13.83
CA ASP A 293 2.59 -6.70 -13.63
C ASP A 293 2.78 -5.47 -14.52
N GLY A 294 1.77 -5.13 -15.31
CA GLY A 294 1.77 -3.97 -16.18
C GLY A 294 0.49 -3.16 -15.98
N ASP A 295 0.65 -1.86 -15.83
CA ASP A 295 -0.47 -0.92 -15.70
C ASP A 295 -0.35 0.18 -16.73
N TYR A 296 -1.48 0.60 -17.28
CA TYR A 296 -1.56 1.71 -18.20
C TYR A 296 -2.78 2.55 -17.88
N SER A 297 -2.63 3.85 -17.91
CA SER A 297 -3.76 4.75 -17.87
C SER A 297 -3.59 5.88 -18.86
N HIS A 298 -4.72 6.40 -19.33
CA HIS A 298 -4.73 7.71 -19.96
C HIS A 298 -5.88 8.56 -19.47
N ASP A 299 -5.69 9.87 -19.55
CA ASP A 299 -6.76 10.84 -19.44
C ASP A 299 -6.77 11.76 -20.65
N CYS A 300 -7.97 12.13 -21.06
CA CYS A 300 -8.21 13.17 -22.05
C CYS A 300 -8.62 14.43 -21.27
N PRO A 301 -7.81 15.48 -21.22
CA PRO A 301 -8.21 16.72 -20.56
C PRO A 301 -9.37 17.40 -21.26
N LYS A 302 -10.22 18.08 -20.47
CA LYS A 302 -11.26 18.96 -21.01
C LYS A 302 -10.67 20.32 -21.38
N GLU A 303 -10.87 20.77 -22.61
CA GLU A 303 -10.53 22.14 -23.04
C GLU A 303 -11.62 23.13 -22.59
N ASP A 304 -12.88 22.72 -22.72
CA ASP A 304 -14.08 23.49 -22.42
C ASP A 304 -15.11 22.64 -21.67
N SER A 305 -16.26 23.23 -21.32
CA SER A 305 -17.34 22.49 -20.65
C SER A 305 -17.85 21.27 -21.43
N ASN A 306 -17.75 21.28 -22.76
CA ASN A 306 -18.38 20.30 -23.65
C ASN A 306 -17.41 19.63 -24.66
N ASN A 307 -16.11 19.94 -24.61
CA ASN A 307 -15.13 19.42 -25.56
C ASN A 307 -13.88 18.92 -24.83
N TYR A 308 -13.37 17.79 -25.31
CA TYR A 308 -12.10 17.21 -24.88
C TYR A 308 -10.99 17.66 -25.84
N ALA A 309 -9.78 17.72 -25.30
CA ALA A 309 -8.60 17.99 -26.10
C ALA A 309 -8.32 16.84 -27.07
N HIS A 310 -7.67 17.16 -28.20
CA HIS A 310 -7.22 16.16 -29.19
C HIS A 310 -5.87 15.52 -28.83
N TYR A 311 -5.62 15.40 -27.53
CA TYR A 311 -4.43 14.78 -26.97
C TYR A 311 -4.77 14.09 -25.64
N ARG A 312 -3.89 13.19 -25.23
CA ARG A 312 -4.02 12.43 -23.98
C ARG A 312 -2.75 12.59 -23.15
N ASN A 313 -2.91 12.53 -21.85
CA ASN A 313 -1.77 12.24 -20.97
C ASN A 313 -1.81 10.75 -20.70
N MET A 314 -0.67 10.08 -20.85
CA MET A 314 -0.55 8.64 -20.77
C MET A 314 0.48 8.29 -19.72
N GLU A 315 0.12 7.39 -18.82
CA GLU A 315 0.99 6.82 -17.80
C GLU A 315 1.07 5.30 -18.04
N ASN A 316 2.22 4.73 -17.74
CA ASN A 316 2.48 3.31 -17.91
C ASN A 316 3.52 2.83 -16.91
N SER A 317 3.32 1.66 -16.34
CA SER A 317 4.30 0.94 -15.53
C SER A 317 4.37 -0.53 -15.92
N GLY A 318 5.54 -1.13 -15.73
CA GLY A 318 5.76 -2.55 -16.00
C GLY A 318 6.87 -3.10 -15.13
N ASP A 319 6.51 -4.04 -14.27
CA ASP A 319 7.38 -4.71 -13.32
C ASP A 319 7.52 -6.18 -13.71
N LEU A 320 8.76 -6.63 -13.90
CA LEU A 320 9.10 -8.03 -14.17
C LEU A 320 10.02 -8.50 -13.05
N ASP A 321 9.58 -9.51 -12.30
CA ASP A 321 10.37 -10.19 -11.28
C ASP A 321 10.59 -11.64 -11.72
N LEU A 322 11.86 -12.04 -11.82
CA LEU A 322 12.26 -13.41 -12.09
C LEU A 322 13.10 -13.90 -10.92
N SER A 323 12.66 -14.96 -10.26
CA SER A 323 13.40 -15.63 -9.20
C SER A 323 13.69 -17.06 -9.59
N LEU A 324 14.88 -17.55 -9.25
CA LEU A 324 15.29 -18.92 -9.52
C LEU A 324 16.05 -19.47 -8.32
N GLY A 325 15.41 -20.39 -7.60
CA GLY A 325 16.05 -21.20 -6.58
C GLY A 325 16.66 -22.46 -7.18
N ILE A 326 17.94 -22.73 -6.89
CA ILE A 326 18.61 -23.97 -7.29
C ILE A 326 19.14 -24.70 -6.05
N ASP A 327 18.56 -25.86 -5.72
CA ASP A 327 19.15 -26.80 -4.76
C ASP A 327 20.20 -27.67 -5.48
N LEU A 328 21.44 -27.18 -5.47
CA LEU A 328 22.59 -27.85 -6.05
C LEU A 328 22.76 -29.31 -5.57
N PRO A 329 22.64 -29.62 -4.26
CA PRO A 329 22.73 -30.99 -3.79
C PRO A 329 21.72 -31.98 -4.39
N GLU A 330 20.46 -31.58 -4.52
CA GLU A 330 19.42 -32.45 -5.09
C GLU A 330 19.54 -32.57 -6.61
N LEU A 331 19.95 -31.49 -7.28
CA LEU A 331 20.33 -31.51 -8.70
C LEU A 331 21.43 -32.57 -8.94
N LEU A 332 22.44 -32.62 -8.08
CA LEU A 332 23.53 -33.60 -8.18
C LEU A 332 23.10 -35.05 -7.92
N ASP A 333 22.16 -35.32 -7.00
CA ASP A 333 21.63 -36.69 -6.79
C ASP A 333 20.78 -37.14 -7.98
N ARG A 334 19.98 -36.25 -8.59
CA ARG A 334 19.22 -36.57 -9.81
C ARG A 334 20.12 -36.84 -11.01
N PHE A 335 21.07 -35.97 -11.35
CA PHE A 335 21.97 -36.24 -12.48
C PHE A 335 22.91 -37.43 -12.21
N GLY A 336 23.17 -37.76 -10.94
CA GLY A 336 23.87 -38.98 -10.54
C GLY A 336 23.07 -40.28 -10.76
N THR A 337 21.75 -40.20 -11.01
CA THR A 337 20.86 -41.37 -11.15
C THR A 337 20.34 -41.63 -12.57
N VAL A 338 20.59 -40.75 -13.55
CA VAL A 338 20.03 -40.83 -14.94
C VAL A 338 20.67 -41.92 -15.83
N GLN A 339 21.49 -42.84 -15.32
CA GLN A 339 21.82 -44.08 -16.05
C GLN A 339 21.37 -45.33 -15.30
N SER A 340 20.14 -45.77 -15.55
CA SER A 340 19.71 -47.15 -15.28
C SER A 340 18.49 -47.58 -16.08
N ARG A 341 18.70 -48.39 -17.13
CA ARG A 341 17.91 -49.61 -17.44
C ARG A 341 18.58 -50.44 -18.55
N PRO A 342 18.45 -51.77 -18.57
CA PRO A 342 18.64 -52.71 -17.46
C PRO A 342 19.69 -53.80 -17.77
N LYS A 343 20.13 -54.47 -16.69
CA LYS A 343 20.68 -55.85 -16.63
C LYS A 343 21.72 -56.24 -17.69
N ASP A 344 22.99 -56.16 -17.32
CA ASP A 344 23.76 -57.40 -17.30
C ASP A 344 24.91 -57.36 -16.31
N THR A 345 25.18 -58.54 -15.78
CA THR A 345 26.15 -58.83 -14.74
C THR A 345 27.57 -58.53 -15.22
N THR A 346 28.29 -57.63 -14.56
CA THR A 346 29.73 -57.79 -14.26
C THR A 346 30.25 -56.65 -13.39
N LYS A 347 31.18 -57.01 -12.51
CA LYS A 347 31.91 -56.16 -11.55
C LYS A 347 32.48 -54.91 -12.25
N GLY A 348 32.01 -53.73 -11.85
CA GLY A 348 32.60 -52.46 -12.26
C GLY A 348 31.91 -51.26 -11.61
N SER A 349 32.73 -50.35 -11.08
CA SER A 349 32.39 -48.99 -10.64
C SER A 349 31.95 -48.78 -9.18
N ASN A 350 32.95 -48.49 -8.34
CA ASN A 350 32.81 -47.82 -7.05
C ASN A 350 32.35 -46.35 -7.14
N SER A 351 32.16 -45.76 -8.34
CA SER A 351 31.85 -44.32 -8.47
C SER A 351 30.40 -43.94 -8.17
N ARG A 352 29.47 -44.90 -8.25
CA ARG A 352 28.03 -44.69 -7.99
C ARG A 352 27.70 -44.45 -6.51
N SER A 353 28.48 -45.05 -5.61
CA SER A 353 28.32 -44.85 -4.15
C SER A 353 29.04 -43.60 -3.64
N SER A 354 30.07 -43.11 -4.34
CA SER A 354 30.80 -41.90 -3.95
C SER A 354 30.06 -40.64 -4.34
N MET A 355 29.36 -40.62 -5.48
CA MET A 355 28.61 -39.44 -5.94
C MET A 355 27.39 -39.14 -5.05
N ARG A 356 26.61 -40.16 -4.64
CA ARG A 356 25.52 -39.97 -3.66
C ARG A 356 26.02 -39.59 -2.26
N ARG A 357 27.18 -40.13 -1.86
CA ARG A 357 27.87 -39.72 -0.62
C ARG A 357 28.39 -38.28 -0.70
N ALA A 358 28.86 -37.84 -1.88
CA ALA A 358 29.28 -36.47 -2.12
C ALA A 358 28.08 -35.52 -2.16
N ALA A 359 27.00 -35.85 -2.86
CA ALA A 359 25.76 -35.07 -2.88
C ALA A 359 25.14 -34.93 -1.48
N GLY A 360 25.02 -36.02 -0.71
CA GLY A 360 24.54 -35.98 0.68
C GLY A 360 25.51 -35.32 1.67
N ALA A 361 26.80 -35.18 1.33
CA ALA A 361 27.74 -34.39 2.10
C ALA A 361 27.68 -32.90 1.72
N LEU A 362 27.44 -32.60 0.45
CA LEU A 362 27.26 -31.25 -0.08
C LEU A 362 25.91 -30.64 0.34
N SER A 363 24.82 -31.42 0.46
CA SER A 363 23.51 -30.95 0.97
C SER A 363 23.55 -30.46 2.41
N ARG A 364 24.50 -30.93 3.19
CA ARG A 364 24.71 -30.46 4.57
C ARG A 364 25.57 -29.20 4.62
N VAL A 365 26.20 -28.84 3.50
CA VAL A 365 27.27 -27.84 3.42
C VAL A 365 26.93 -26.67 2.52
N LEU A 366 26.08 -26.80 1.51
CA LEU A 366 25.69 -25.71 0.62
C LEU A 366 24.20 -25.41 0.84
N ASP A 367 23.89 -24.16 1.19
CA ASP A 367 22.55 -23.61 1.06
C ASP A 367 22.26 -23.41 -0.46
N PRO A 368 20.98 -23.33 -0.88
CA PRO A 368 20.59 -23.10 -2.28
C PRO A 368 21.27 -21.88 -2.91
N LEU A 369 21.35 -21.89 -4.24
CA LEU A 369 21.80 -20.76 -5.04
C LEU A 369 20.55 -20.02 -5.52
N ASP A 370 20.39 -18.79 -5.04
CA ASP A 370 19.24 -17.94 -5.35
C ASP A 370 19.66 -16.88 -6.37
N PHE A 371 18.91 -16.77 -7.45
CA PHE A 371 19.02 -15.70 -8.44
C PHE A 371 17.74 -14.88 -8.45
N ASP A 372 17.87 -13.57 -8.31
CA ASP A 372 16.77 -12.64 -8.46
C ASP A 372 17.13 -11.63 -9.55
N TYR A 373 16.23 -11.45 -10.50
CA TYR A 373 16.34 -10.43 -11.53
C TYR A 373 15.04 -9.64 -11.57
N SER A 374 15.12 -8.34 -11.35
CA SER A 374 13.97 -7.46 -11.42
C SER A 374 14.18 -6.33 -12.42
N VAL A 375 13.14 -6.02 -13.19
CA VAL A 375 13.09 -4.90 -14.13
C VAL A 375 11.79 -4.16 -13.87
N SER A 376 11.90 -2.98 -13.29
CA SER A 376 10.81 -2.04 -13.14
C SER A 376 10.97 -0.93 -14.18
N ARG A 377 9.90 -0.58 -14.85
CA ARG A 377 9.87 0.54 -15.78
C ARG A 377 8.62 1.36 -15.55
N SER A 378 8.73 2.67 -15.75
CA SER A 378 7.59 3.57 -15.78
C SER A 378 7.78 4.66 -16.82
N SER A 379 6.69 5.18 -17.34
CA SER A 379 6.73 6.28 -18.29
C SER A 379 5.48 7.14 -18.19
N GLU A 380 5.69 8.44 -18.13
CA GLU A 380 4.67 9.48 -18.18
C GLU A 380 4.88 10.32 -19.44
N LEU A 381 3.82 10.44 -20.24
CA LEU A 381 3.81 11.17 -21.50
C LEU A 381 2.66 12.18 -21.49
N ILE A 382 2.99 13.47 -21.58
CA ILE A 382 1.99 14.54 -21.53
C ILE A 382 1.74 15.09 -22.94
N LYS A 383 0.46 15.24 -23.32
CA LYS A 383 0.02 15.74 -24.64
C LYS A 383 0.42 14.86 -25.82
N VAL A 384 0.19 13.55 -25.71
CA VAL A 384 0.29 12.63 -26.86
C VAL A 384 -0.92 12.84 -27.78
N SER A 385 -0.70 13.08 -29.07
CA SER A 385 -1.80 13.30 -30.02
C SER A 385 -2.65 12.05 -30.22
N ASP A 386 -3.97 12.23 -30.35
CA ASP A 386 -4.93 11.14 -30.63
C ASP A 386 -4.62 10.36 -31.93
N SER A 387 -3.87 10.94 -32.87
CA SER A 387 -3.46 10.26 -34.10
C SER A 387 -2.45 9.13 -33.86
N THR A 388 -1.82 9.10 -32.69
CA THR A 388 -0.80 8.11 -32.33
C THR A 388 -1.33 7.21 -31.19
N PRO A 389 -2.10 6.15 -31.50
CA PRO A 389 -2.57 5.23 -30.47
C PRO A 389 -1.37 4.51 -29.83
N ALA A 390 -1.41 4.35 -28.50
CA ALA A 390 -0.41 3.57 -27.78
C ALA A 390 -0.40 2.12 -28.28
N SER A 391 0.80 1.56 -28.49
CA SER A 391 0.93 0.14 -28.84
C SER A 391 0.47 -0.75 -27.70
N TRP A 392 0.02 -1.96 -28.01
CA TRP A 392 -0.33 -2.95 -26.97
C TRP A 392 0.86 -3.27 -26.06
N SER A 393 2.10 -3.25 -26.58
CA SER A 393 3.29 -3.46 -25.76
C SER A 393 3.49 -2.35 -24.73
N TYR A 394 3.13 -1.11 -25.07
CA TYR A 394 3.16 0.00 -24.13
C TYR A 394 2.03 -0.15 -23.12
N ARG A 395 0.80 -0.37 -23.59
CA ARG A 395 -0.38 -0.52 -22.71
C ARG A 395 -0.28 -1.69 -21.71
N LEU A 396 0.40 -2.77 -22.07
CA LEU A 396 0.60 -3.91 -21.17
C LEU A 396 1.88 -3.77 -20.31
N GLY A 397 2.56 -2.63 -20.29
CA GLY A 397 3.79 -2.44 -19.50
C GLY A 397 5.06 -3.11 -20.07
N PHE A 398 5.00 -3.78 -21.22
CA PHE A 398 6.18 -4.42 -21.85
C PHE A 398 7.18 -3.45 -22.47
N SER A 399 6.82 -2.19 -22.66
CA SER A 399 7.70 -1.15 -23.20
C SER A 399 7.37 0.22 -22.59
N ASP A 400 8.39 0.97 -22.20
CA ASP A 400 8.35 2.35 -21.68
C ASP A 400 8.32 3.42 -22.79
N ALA A 401 8.42 3.00 -24.05
CA ALA A 401 8.47 3.88 -25.21
C ALA A 401 7.83 3.24 -26.44
N PHE A 402 7.27 4.07 -27.30
CA PHE A 402 6.80 3.70 -28.64
C PHE A 402 7.09 4.84 -29.63
N THR A 403 6.92 4.58 -30.92
CA THR A 403 7.19 5.57 -31.98
C THR A 403 6.08 6.62 -32.02
N PHE A 404 6.45 7.89 -31.87
CA PHE A 404 5.53 9.02 -32.00
C PHE A 404 5.43 9.51 -33.44
N ASP A 405 4.30 10.11 -33.80
CA ASP A 405 4.21 10.95 -34.99
C ASP A 405 5.16 12.13 -34.85
N SER A 406 6.10 12.27 -35.78
CA SER A 406 7.15 13.29 -35.74
C SER A 406 6.60 14.71 -35.84
N LEU A 407 5.36 14.87 -36.32
CA LEU A 407 4.69 16.17 -36.44
C LEU A 407 4.17 16.71 -35.11
N ASN A 408 3.79 15.83 -34.16
CA ASN A 408 3.20 16.21 -32.87
C ASN A 408 3.81 15.38 -31.72
N PRO A 409 5.08 15.64 -31.35
CA PRO A 409 5.70 14.96 -30.22
C PRO A 409 5.02 15.36 -28.89
N PRO A 410 5.06 14.49 -27.87
CA PRO A 410 4.58 14.83 -26.54
C PRO A 410 5.36 16.01 -25.96
N SER A 411 4.69 16.79 -25.12
CA SER A 411 5.23 18.00 -24.50
C SER A 411 6.14 17.74 -23.30
N SER A 412 5.89 16.65 -22.57
CA SER A 412 6.76 16.13 -21.53
C SER A 412 6.90 14.63 -21.70
N ILE A 413 8.10 14.13 -21.41
CA ILE A 413 8.46 12.72 -21.38
C ILE A 413 9.28 12.54 -20.12
N ASP A 414 8.76 11.75 -19.19
CA ASP A 414 9.48 11.32 -18.00
C ASP A 414 9.44 9.78 -17.99
N ARG A 415 10.60 9.12 -17.90
CA ARG A 415 10.70 7.66 -17.97
C ARG A 415 11.70 7.15 -16.95
N GLU A 416 11.31 6.17 -16.18
CA GLU A 416 12.16 5.51 -15.22
C GLU A 416 12.39 4.06 -15.62
N LEU A 417 13.63 3.60 -15.51
CA LEU A 417 14.02 2.21 -15.67
C LEU A 417 14.90 1.83 -14.50
N GLN A 418 14.47 0.84 -13.73
CA GLN A 418 15.24 0.26 -12.65
C GLN A 418 15.45 -1.23 -12.89
N ASN A 419 16.71 -1.60 -13.10
CA ASN A 419 17.12 -3.00 -13.23
C ASN A 419 17.90 -3.41 -11.99
N SER A 420 17.60 -4.58 -11.45
CA SER A 420 18.38 -5.17 -10.37
C SER A 420 18.65 -6.65 -10.63
N PHE A 421 19.83 -7.10 -10.22
CA PHE A 421 20.26 -8.48 -10.31
C PHE A 421 20.97 -8.85 -9.02
N LYS A 422 20.51 -9.92 -8.39
CA LYS A 422 21.07 -10.43 -7.14
C LYS A 422 21.36 -11.91 -7.29
N VAL A 423 22.51 -12.30 -6.78
CA VAL A 423 22.89 -13.72 -6.66
C VAL A 423 23.39 -13.92 -5.26
N SER A 424 22.83 -14.91 -4.57
CA SER A 424 23.29 -15.23 -3.23
C SER A 424 23.37 -16.74 -3.02
N SER A 425 24.32 -17.14 -2.18
CA SER A 425 24.46 -18.52 -1.74
C SER A 425 25.19 -18.53 -0.41
N ALA A 426 25.08 -19.62 0.34
CA ALA A 426 25.82 -19.77 1.59
C ALA A 426 26.37 -21.18 1.78
N VAL A 427 27.47 -21.24 2.52
CA VAL A 427 28.17 -22.47 2.87
C VAL A 427 28.04 -22.68 4.38
N ARG A 428 27.53 -23.85 4.80
CA ARG A 428 27.32 -24.24 6.19
C ARG A 428 28.22 -25.40 6.60
N ILE A 429 29.31 -25.12 7.29
CA ILE A 429 30.20 -26.16 7.83
C ILE A 429 29.98 -26.26 9.34
N ARG A 430 29.23 -27.27 9.79
CA ARG A 430 28.88 -27.51 11.21
C ARG A 430 28.13 -26.32 11.84
N GLN A 431 28.83 -25.48 12.60
CA GLN A 431 28.27 -24.28 13.24
C GLN A 431 28.70 -22.99 12.55
N LEU A 432 29.58 -23.07 11.55
CA LEU A 432 29.99 -21.95 10.71
C LEU A 432 29.03 -21.86 9.52
N ARG A 433 28.45 -20.69 9.29
CA ARG A 433 27.76 -20.32 8.05
C ARG A 433 28.52 -19.15 7.43
N ALA A 434 28.86 -19.26 6.16
CA ALA A 434 29.49 -18.20 5.39
C ALA A 434 28.66 -17.97 4.13
N GLY A 435 27.95 -16.85 4.06
CA GLY A 435 27.21 -16.44 2.86
C GLY A 435 28.00 -15.49 2.00
N PHE A 436 27.67 -15.54 0.71
CA PHE A 436 28.27 -14.77 -0.36
C PHE A 436 27.13 -14.22 -1.22
N GLY A 437 27.16 -12.91 -1.48
CA GLY A 437 26.15 -12.22 -2.27
C GLY A 437 26.79 -11.24 -3.24
N TYR A 438 26.20 -11.15 -4.42
CA TYR A 438 26.48 -10.15 -5.45
C TYR A 438 25.18 -9.39 -5.73
N ASP A 439 25.19 -8.06 -5.54
CA ASP A 439 24.09 -7.21 -5.96
C ASP A 439 24.56 -6.23 -7.04
N TRP A 440 23.78 -6.11 -8.11
CA TRP A 440 23.93 -5.07 -9.13
C TRP A 440 22.60 -4.36 -9.33
N SER A 441 22.63 -3.03 -9.44
CA SER A 441 21.46 -2.26 -9.82
C SER A 441 21.82 -1.12 -10.77
N LEU A 442 20.88 -0.79 -11.64
CA LEU A 442 20.95 0.32 -12.59
C LEU A 442 19.59 1.03 -12.59
N GLY A 443 19.57 2.26 -12.11
CA GLY A 443 18.49 3.21 -12.32
C GLY A 443 18.82 4.15 -13.46
N ARG A 444 17.85 4.42 -14.32
CA ARG A 444 17.93 5.44 -15.36
C ARG A 444 16.63 6.23 -15.34
N ASN A 445 16.74 7.55 -15.21
CA ASN A 445 15.60 8.45 -15.33
C ASN A 445 15.84 9.36 -16.53
N VAL A 446 14.89 9.39 -17.47
CA VAL A 446 14.93 10.19 -18.69
C VAL A 446 13.81 11.21 -18.59
N ASN A 447 14.17 12.47 -18.42
CA ASN A 447 13.24 13.59 -18.49
C ASN A 447 13.49 14.38 -19.78
N VAL A 448 12.61 15.35 -20.07
CA VAL A 448 12.71 16.20 -21.27
C VAL A 448 14.08 16.88 -21.44
N PHE A 449 14.71 17.26 -20.33
CA PHE A 449 15.94 18.05 -20.34
C PHE A 449 17.21 17.24 -20.11
N THR A 450 17.11 16.18 -19.31
CA THR A 450 18.28 15.50 -18.75
C THR A 450 18.00 14.01 -18.61
N THR A 451 19.04 13.19 -18.73
CA THR A 451 18.97 11.76 -18.40
C THR A 451 19.89 11.51 -17.22
N THR A 452 19.37 11.14 -16.06
CA THR A 452 20.20 10.72 -14.92
C THR A 452 20.35 9.21 -14.91
N VAL A 453 21.53 8.74 -14.50
CA VAL A 453 21.84 7.32 -14.36
C VAL A 453 22.53 7.07 -13.05
N ASP A 454 22.04 6.06 -12.34
CA ASP A 454 22.53 5.60 -11.05
C ASP A 454 22.88 4.12 -11.15
N ARG A 455 24.14 3.78 -10.93
CA ARG A 455 24.61 2.39 -10.93
C ARG A 455 25.15 2.03 -9.56
N SER A 456 24.68 0.92 -8.99
CA SER A 456 25.23 0.34 -7.76
C SER A 456 25.75 -1.06 -8.02
N VAL A 457 26.92 -1.37 -7.46
CA VAL A 457 27.47 -2.72 -7.41
C VAL A 457 27.89 -3.00 -5.97
N SER A 458 27.31 -4.02 -5.35
CA SER A 458 27.76 -4.53 -4.06
C SER A 458 28.47 -5.86 -4.25
N TRP A 459 29.81 -5.82 -4.22
CA TRP A 459 30.64 -7.02 -4.27
C TRP A 459 32.01 -6.77 -3.64
N PRO A 460 32.49 -7.68 -2.78
CA PRO A 460 31.77 -8.82 -2.23
C PRO A 460 30.80 -8.40 -1.11
N ASP A 461 29.66 -9.08 -0.99
CA ASP A 461 28.85 -9.11 0.24
C ASP A 461 29.10 -10.46 0.91
N LEU A 462 29.75 -10.43 2.08
CA LEU A 462 30.17 -11.59 2.83
C LEU A 462 29.51 -11.53 4.20
N ASP A 463 28.73 -12.54 4.55
CA ASP A 463 28.28 -12.75 5.92
C ASP A 463 28.94 -13.99 6.50
N VAL A 464 29.48 -13.88 7.71
CA VAL A 464 30.06 -15.02 8.42
C VAL A 464 29.42 -15.08 9.79
N SER A 465 28.91 -16.25 10.15
CA SER A 465 28.41 -16.50 11.50
C SER A 465 28.89 -17.84 12.03
N LEU A 466 29.28 -17.86 13.29
CA LEU A 466 29.73 -19.02 14.02
C LEU A 466 28.84 -19.20 15.24
N GLY A 467 28.02 -20.24 15.23
CA GLY A 467 27.19 -20.64 16.36
C GLY A 467 27.95 -21.48 17.39
N LYS A 468 27.34 -21.67 18.56
CA LYS A 468 27.84 -22.52 19.66
C LYS A 468 29.26 -22.21 20.14
N VAL A 469 29.67 -20.95 20.11
CA VAL A 469 30.98 -20.51 20.61
C VAL A 469 31.15 -20.81 22.11
N HIS A 470 30.04 -20.94 22.84
CA HIS A 470 30.01 -21.31 24.26
C HIS A 470 30.66 -22.66 24.57
N ASN A 471 30.87 -23.53 23.57
CA ASN A 471 31.63 -24.77 23.73
C ASN A 471 33.07 -24.55 24.20
N LEU A 472 33.63 -23.34 24.01
CA LEU A 472 34.93 -22.95 24.57
C LEU A 472 34.87 -22.68 26.09
N PHE A 473 33.68 -22.37 26.62
CA PHE A 473 33.42 -22.07 28.03
C PHE A 473 32.08 -22.64 28.53
N PRO A 474 31.86 -23.96 28.44
CA PRO A 474 30.56 -24.61 28.66
C PRO A 474 30.11 -24.55 30.14
N LYS A 475 31.04 -24.27 31.05
CA LYS A 475 30.72 -24.07 32.47
C LYS A 475 30.00 -22.74 32.71
N LEU A 476 30.19 -21.73 31.85
CA LEU A 476 29.74 -20.35 32.06
C LEU A 476 28.51 -19.97 31.20
N ALA A 477 28.46 -20.43 29.94
CA ALA A 477 27.40 -20.05 28.99
C ALA A 477 26.57 -21.23 28.47
N THR A 478 25.34 -20.94 28.07
CA THR A 478 24.39 -21.89 27.47
C THR A 478 24.24 -21.74 25.98
N ASP A 479 24.41 -20.52 25.46
CA ASP A 479 24.41 -20.26 24.03
C ASP A 479 25.37 -19.12 23.70
N SER A 480 25.98 -19.16 22.51
CA SER A 480 26.77 -18.04 22.02
C SER A 480 26.94 -18.10 20.50
N LYS A 481 26.79 -16.94 19.87
CA LYS A 481 26.92 -16.72 18.44
C LYS A 481 27.88 -15.56 18.20
N LEU A 482 28.81 -15.77 17.28
CA LEU A 482 29.66 -14.74 16.72
C LEU A 482 29.22 -14.49 15.27
N SER A 483 29.15 -13.25 14.84
CA SER A 483 28.81 -12.91 13.46
C SER A 483 29.56 -11.67 13.00
N GLY A 484 29.90 -11.61 11.73
CA GLY A 484 30.44 -10.43 11.07
C GLY A 484 29.89 -10.36 9.65
N ARG A 485 29.79 -9.15 9.13
CA ARG A 485 29.41 -8.91 7.73
C ARG A 485 30.37 -7.89 7.14
N TYR A 486 30.80 -8.14 5.92
CA TYR A 486 31.56 -7.20 5.12
C TYR A 486 30.85 -7.00 3.79
N ARG A 487 30.54 -5.75 3.46
CA ARG A 487 29.93 -5.38 2.19
C ARG A 487 30.71 -4.24 1.57
N ARG A 488 31.19 -4.44 0.34
CA ARG A 488 31.76 -3.36 -0.46
C ARG A 488 30.75 -2.90 -1.50
N ARG A 489 30.39 -1.62 -1.47
CA ARG A 489 29.45 -0.99 -2.40
C ARG A 489 30.18 0.06 -3.24
N HIS A 490 29.95 0.05 -4.54
CA HIS A 490 30.39 1.07 -5.48
C HIS A 490 29.15 1.67 -6.15
N ASN A 491 28.90 2.95 -5.86
CA ASN A 491 27.82 3.71 -6.45
C ASN A 491 28.40 4.73 -7.42
N ARG A 492 27.80 4.84 -8.60
CA ARG A 492 28.13 5.85 -9.60
C ARG A 492 26.85 6.49 -10.08
N SER A 493 26.73 7.79 -9.88
CA SER A 493 25.60 8.59 -10.34
C SER A 493 26.06 9.73 -11.23
N GLY A 494 25.16 10.25 -12.06
CA GLY A 494 25.43 11.43 -12.88
C GLY A 494 24.39 11.61 -13.98
N GLU A 495 24.55 12.68 -14.74
CA GLU A 495 23.69 13.03 -15.86
C GLU A 495 24.38 12.68 -17.19
N LEU A 496 23.72 11.95 -18.08
CA LEU A 496 24.19 11.70 -19.43
C LEU A 496 23.90 12.90 -20.33
N SER A 497 24.89 13.30 -21.14
CA SER A 497 24.73 14.36 -22.13
C SER A 497 24.67 13.80 -23.55
N GLY A 498 23.48 13.88 -24.15
CA GLY A 498 23.23 13.47 -25.53
C GLY A 498 23.68 12.04 -25.84
N ASP A 499 24.12 11.82 -27.09
CA ASP A 499 24.59 10.53 -27.60
C ASP A 499 25.98 10.10 -27.07
N THR A 500 26.60 10.90 -26.19
CA THR A 500 27.90 10.55 -25.62
C THR A 500 27.74 9.83 -24.29
N LEU A 501 28.49 8.75 -24.07
CA LEU A 501 28.52 8.02 -22.79
C LEU A 501 29.19 8.81 -21.64
N VAL A 502 29.37 10.12 -21.80
CA VAL A 502 30.01 11.01 -20.84
C VAL A 502 28.98 11.46 -19.81
N MET A 503 29.33 11.33 -18.53
CA MET A 503 28.47 11.74 -17.41
C MET A 503 28.90 13.09 -16.85
N TYR A 504 27.98 14.05 -16.83
CA TYR A 504 28.08 15.35 -16.18
C TYR A 504 27.63 15.26 -14.73
N GLY A 505 28.22 16.08 -13.86
CA GLY A 505 27.93 16.04 -12.42
C GLY A 505 28.18 14.66 -11.79
N ARG A 506 29.11 13.87 -12.36
CA ARG A 506 29.36 12.49 -11.95
C ARG A 506 29.80 12.44 -10.49
N THR A 507 29.20 11.54 -9.74
CA THR A 507 29.61 11.20 -8.37
C THR A 507 29.95 9.72 -8.28
N ASP A 508 31.20 9.40 -7.93
CA ASP A 508 31.67 8.03 -7.71
C ASP A 508 31.91 7.80 -6.21
N SER A 509 31.18 6.88 -5.59
CA SER A 509 31.25 6.57 -4.17
C SER A 509 31.63 5.11 -3.92
N TYR A 510 32.70 4.91 -3.16
CA TYR A 510 33.17 3.62 -2.69
C TYR A 510 32.93 3.51 -1.19
N THR A 511 32.09 2.57 -0.79
CA THR A 511 31.78 2.31 0.61
C THR A 511 32.23 0.90 0.99
N ASN A 512 33.02 0.79 2.06
CA ASN A 512 33.36 -0.47 2.70
C ASN A 512 32.65 -0.51 4.06
N GLU A 513 31.64 -1.36 4.17
CA GLU A 513 30.78 -1.48 5.35
C GLU A 513 31.08 -2.78 6.08
N PHE A 514 31.37 -2.66 7.37
CA PHE A 514 31.48 -3.76 8.32
C PHE A 514 30.40 -3.57 9.38
N ASN A 515 29.19 -4.02 9.08
CA ASN A 515 28.02 -3.79 9.91
C ASN A 515 27.25 -5.10 10.20
N PRO A 516 27.58 -5.81 11.28
CA PRO A 516 28.68 -5.55 12.22
C PRO A 516 30.02 -6.10 11.71
N LEU A 517 31.13 -5.44 12.08
CA LEU A 517 32.49 -5.97 11.92
C LEU A 517 32.64 -7.25 12.73
N VAL A 518 32.23 -7.17 14.00
CA VAL A 518 32.09 -8.31 14.90
C VAL A 518 30.90 -8.06 15.79
N SER A 519 30.01 -9.04 15.87
CA SER A 519 28.92 -9.09 16.83
C SER A 519 29.00 -10.41 17.57
N TRP A 520 29.10 -10.33 18.89
CA TRP A 520 29.15 -11.46 19.79
C TRP A 520 27.96 -11.39 20.74
N GLN A 521 27.07 -12.37 20.60
CA GLN A 521 25.95 -12.56 21.50
C GLN A 521 26.20 -13.82 22.32
N THR A 522 25.97 -13.74 23.62
CA THR A 522 26.12 -14.88 24.53
C THR A 522 25.02 -14.86 25.58
N THR A 523 24.48 -16.04 25.87
CA THR A 523 23.56 -16.26 26.99
C THR A 523 24.30 -17.06 28.04
N TRP A 524 24.49 -16.45 29.20
CA TRP A 524 25.13 -17.05 30.35
C TRP A 524 24.15 -17.89 31.15
N LYS A 525 24.68 -18.83 31.93
CA LYS A 525 23.88 -19.51 32.96
C LYS A 525 23.31 -18.48 33.93
N ARG A 526 22.09 -18.73 34.41
CA ARG A 526 21.29 -17.80 35.24
C ARG A 526 20.67 -16.61 34.48
N LYS A 527 20.33 -16.81 33.19
CA LYS A 527 19.51 -15.88 32.39
C LYS A 527 20.09 -14.45 32.26
N ILE A 528 21.42 -14.36 32.19
CA ILE A 528 22.12 -13.14 31.79
C ILE A 528 22.41 -13.27 30.30
N SER A 529 22.16 -12.25 29.51
CA SER A 529 22.60 -12.18 28.12
C SER A 529 23.47 -10.96 27.90
N THR A 530 24.52 -11.14 27.10
CA THR A 530 25.44 -10.09 26.71
C THR A 530 25.49 -10.02 25.20
N THR A 531 25.41 -8.82 24.65
CA THR A 531 25.62 -8.55 23.24
C THR A 531 26.69 -7.48 23.11
N LEU A 532 27.75 -7.79 22.38
CA LEU A 532 28.81 -6.87 22.01
C LEU A 532 28.81 -6.74 20.50
N SER A 533 28.73 -5.55 19.95
CA SER A 533 28.89 -5.30 18.51
C SER A 533 29.88 -4.18 18.27
N ALA A 534 30.67 -4.32 17.21
CA ALA A 534 31.53 -3.29 16.68
C ALA A 534 31.16 -3.09 15.21
N ASN A 535 30.97 -1.85 14.80
CA ASN A 535 30.59 -1.45 13.45
C ASN A 535 31.67 -0.52 12.89
N TYR A 536 32.00 -0.66 11.62
CA TYR A 536 32.99 0.18 10.95
C TYR A 536 32.54 0.43 9.51
N SER A 537 32.54 1.67 9.05
CA SER A 537 32.18 2.01 7.67
C SER A 537 33.08 3.12 7.16
N LEU A 538 33.68 2.88 6.00
CA LEU A 538 34.52 3.85 5.31
C LEU A 538 33.91 4.17 3.95
N THR A 539 33.56 5.43 3.72
CA THR A 539 33.03 5.94 2.44
C THR A 539 34.00 6.95 1.86
N ALA A 540 34.40 6.75 0.61
CA ALA A 540 35.12 7.73 -0.20
C ALA A 540 34.26 8.09 -1.41
N ALA A 541 33.77 9.33 -1.48
CA ALA A 541 32.97 9.83 -2.58
C ALA A 541 33.70 10.94 -3.33
N THR A 542 33.72 10.86 -4.66
CA THR A 542 34.37 11.82 -5.55
C THR A 542 33.33 12.46 -6.46
N ASP A 543 33.11 13.76 -6.30
CA ASP A 543 32.23 14.57 -7.14
C ASP A 543 33.08 15.25 -8.22
N PHE A 544 32.83 14.95 -9.49
CA PHE A 544 33.55 15.54 -10.62
C PHE A 544 32.84 16.82 -11.07
N LEU A 545 33.58 17.95 -11.07
CA LEU A 545 33.07 19.28 -11.41
C LEU A 545 33.39 19.71 -12.86
N SER A 546 34.21 18.95 -13.57
CA SER A 546 34.56 19.19 -14.98
C SER A 546 34.57 17.88 -15.78
N GLU A 547 34.36 17.97 -17.10
CA GLU A 547 34.42 16.82 -18.03
C GLU A 547 35.79 16.11 -18.01
N THR A 548 36.87 16.89 -17.88
CA THR A 548 38.25 16.38 -17.77
C THR A 548 38.50 15.63 -16.46
N GLY A 549 37.65 15.82 -15.45
CA GLY A 549 37.79 15.28 -14.10
C GLY A 549 38.92 15.89 -13.27
N GLU A 550 39.57 16.94 -13.77
CA GLU A 550 40.66 17.66 -13.11
C GLU A 550 40.17 18.49 -11.91
N ASN A 551 38.97 19.06 -12.01
CA ASN A 551 38.29 19.74 -10.92
C ASN A 551 37.34 18.75 -10.24
N ARG A 552 37.58 18.43 -8.97
CA ARG A 552 36.79 17.44 -8.23
C ARG A 552 36.82 17.68 -6.74
N ASN A 553 35.75 17.28 -6.05
CA ASN A 553 35.71 17.22 -4.60
C ASN A 553 35.80 15.77 -4.16
N VAL A 554 36.74 15.45 -3.27
CA VAL A 554 36.85 14.13 -2.66
C VAL A 554 36.41 14.23 -1.20
N SER A 555 35.33 13.58 -0.85
CA SER A 555 34.84 13.47 0.52
C SER A 555 35.14 12.09 1.09
N ASN A 556 35.74 12.06 2.28
CA ASN A 556 35.99 10.84 3.03
C ASN A 556 35.16 10.88 4.31
N SER A 557 34.42 9.81 4.59
CA SER A 557 33.64 9.60 5.80
C SER A 557 34.07 8.30 6.47
N ASP A 558 34.54 8.38 7.70
CA ASP A 558 34.88 7.24 8.55
C ASP A 558 33.92 7.23 9.74
N ASN A 559 33.12 6.17 9.82
CA ASN A 559 32.16 5.91 10.87
C ASN A 559 32.59 4.68 11.66
N ARG A 560 32.73 4.84 12.97
CA ARG A 560 33.07 3.77 13.92
C ARG A 560 32.00 3.72 14.98
N GLY A 561 31.57 2.52 15.32
CA GLY A 561 30.53 2.30 16.32
C GLY A 561 30.85 1.09 17.17
N GLY A 562 30.40 1.10 18.42
CA GLY A 562 30.49 -0.05 19.30
C GLY A 562 29.35 -0.02 20.29
N ASP A 563 28.66 -1.15 20.44
CA ASP A 563 27.57 -1.30 21.38
C ASP A 563 27.85 -2.50 22.29
N LEU A 564 27.62 -2.30 23.58
CA LEU A 564 27.76 -3.31 24.60
C LEU A 564 26.50 -3.29 25.44
N SER A 565 25.74 -4.38 25.43
CA SER A 565 24.54 -4.52 26.23
C SER A 565 24.59 -5.76 27.11
N PHE A 566 24.11 -5.60 28.33
CA PHE A 566 23.94 -6.64 29.32
C PHE A 566 22.49 -6.61 29.77
N SER A 567 21.81 -7.75 29.69
CA SER A 567 20.46 -7.88 30.25
C SER A 567 20.39 -9.06 31.19
N TYR A 568 19.83 -8.81 32.36
CA TYR A 568 19.55 -9.80 33.39
C TYR A 568 18.05 -9.91 33.58
N SER A 569 17.52 -11.13 33.48
CA SER A 569 16.12 -11.39 33.78
C SER A 569 16.00 -12.38 34.93
N PHE A 570 15.40 -11.93 36.02
CA PHE A 570 15.09 -12.75 37.17
C PHE A 570 13.58 -12.95 37.23
N SER A 571 13.16 -14.20 37.32
CA SER A 571 11.75 -14.57 37.48
C SER A 571 11.66 -15.56 38.62
N ALA A 572 10.94 -15.18 39.68
CA ALA A 572 10.66 -16.03 40.84
C ALA A 572 9.16 -16.39 40.86
N PRO A 573 8.72 -17.38 40.05
CA PRO A 573 7.31 -17.78 40.00
C PRO A 573 6.81 -18.42 41.30
N LYS A 574 7.71 -18.87 42.20
CA LYS A 574 7.37 -19.47 43.51
C LYS A 574 7.27 -18.46 44.67
N GLY A 575 7.57 -17.19 44.40
CA GLY A 575 7.41 -16.04 45.30
C GLY A 575 8.44 -15.88 46.43
N LEU A 576 8.73 -14.63 46.77
CA LEU A 576 9.60 -14.22 47.87
C LEU A 576 8.84 -14.30 49.21
N ARG A 577 9.38 -15.03 50.19
CA ARG A 577 8.84 -15.05 51.56
C ARG A 577 9.36 -13.84 52.33
N LEU A 578 8.49 -12.87 52.62
CA LEU A 578 8.82 -11.77 53.54
C LEU A 578 8.72 -12.25 55.00
N PRO A 579 9.67 -11.89 55.88
CA PRO A 579 9.73 -12.39 57.27
C PRO A 579 8.50 -12.03 58.13
N PHE A 580 7.68 -11.06 57.73
CA PHE A 580 6.52 -10.58 58.51
C PHE A 580 5.14 -10.91 57.92
N LEU A 581 5.04 -11.45 56.68
CA LEU A 581 3.78 -11.74 55.99
C LEU A 581 3.78 -13.18 55.44
N LYS A 582 3.49 -14.16 56.31
CA LYS A 582 3.63 -15.60 56.03
C LYS A 582 2.65 -16.19 55.00
N ARG A 583 1.67 -15.44 54.47
CA ARG A 583 0.58 -15.96 53.61
C ARG A 583 0.45 -15.37 52.20
N VAL A 584 1.23 -14.37 51.80
CA VAL A 584 1.11 -13.76 50.46
C VAL A 584 2.33 -14.15 49.61
N ARG A 585 2.09 -14.78 48.45
CA ARG A 585 3.13 -15.14 47.47
C ARG A 585 3.02 -14.23 46.26
N PHE A 586 4.02 -13.38 46.04
CA PHE A 586 4.10 -12.51 44.88
C PHE A 586 4.94 -13.17 43.79
N SER A 587 4.44 -13.27 42.56
CA SER A 587 5.28 -13.57 41.39
C SER A 587 6.04 -12.29 41.04
N SER A 588 7.35 -12.26 41.30
CA SER A 588 8.19 -11.10 40.98
C SER A 588 9.02 -11.38 39.74
N ASP A 589 8.88 -10.50 38.74
CA ASP A 589 9.72 -10.50 37.55
C ASP A 589 10.52 -9.19 37.51
N LEU A 590 11.84 -9.32 37.58
CA LEU A 590 12.79 -8.21 37.47
C LEU A 590 13.53 -8.33 36.14
N ARG A 591 13.56 -7.24 35.38
CA ARG A 591 14.41 -7.10 34.19
C ARG A 591 15.34 -5.92 34.40
N LEU A 592 16.63 -6.16 34.23
CA LEU A 592 17.65 -5.12 34.32
C LEU A 592 18.46 -5.16 33.03
N THR A 593 18.55 -4.03 32.35
CA THR A 593 19.29 -3.87 31.10
C THR A 593 20.25 -2.71 31.26
N TRP A 594 21.52 -2.96 31.00
CA TRP A 594 22.54 -1.95 30.87
C TRP A 594 23.04 -1.94 29.43
N SER A 595 23.15 -0.77 28.81
CA SER A 595 23.68 -0.61 27.45
C SER A 595 24.67 0.54 27.42
N LEU A 596 25.80 0.33 26.75
CA LEU A 596 26.85 1.30 26.48
C LEU A 596 27.03 1.38 24.98
N GLY A 597 26.82 2.56 24.40
CA GLY A 597 27.02 2.83 22.98
C GLY A 597 28.11 3.86 22.79
N TYR A 598 29.00 3.62 21.83
CA TYR A 598 30.04 4.52 21.38
C TYR A 598 29.89 4.72 19.88
N SER A 599 29.94 5.96 19.39
CA SER A 599 30.02 6.23 17.97
C SER A 599 30.93 7.40 17.66
N GLN A 600 31.64 7.30 16.55
CA GLN A 600 32.53 8.33 16.05
C GLN A 600 32.30 8.49 14.55
N THR A 601 32.04 9.71 14.10
CA THR A 601 31.89 10.06 12.69
C THR A 601 32.89 11.15 12.36
N THR A 602 33.78 10.87 11.41
CA THR A 602 34.74 11.84 10.92
C THR A 602 34.53 12.04 9.43
N ARG A 603 34.42 13.30 9.00
CA ARG A 603 34.24 13.67 7.59
C ARG A 603 35.23 14.76 7.21
N SER A 604 35.89 14.57 6.08
CA SER A 604 36.80 15.56 5.49
C SER A 604 36.52 15.70 4.00
N ARG A 605 36.64 16.91 3.46
CA ARG A 605 36.52 17.19 2.02
C ARG A 605 37.83 17.78 1.50
N THR A 606 38.40 17.19 0.45
CA THR A 606 39.56 17.70 -0.27
C THR A 606 39.12 18.22 -1.63
N GLN A 607 39.37 19.51 -1.89
CA GLN A 607 39.12 20.10 -3.19
C GLN A 607 40.36 19.94 -4.08
N TRP A 608 40.14 19.53 -5.32
CA TRP A 608 41.16 19.42 -6.36
C TRP A 608 40.83 20.40 -7.49
N THR A 609 41.85 21.14 -7.93
CA THR A 609 41.76 22.08 -9.05
C THR A 609 42.91 21.76 -10.01
N ALA A 610 42.64 21.64 -11.31
CA ALA A 610 43.64 21.26 -12.32
C ALA A 610 44.43 19.97 -11.96
N GLY A 611 43.78 18.99 -11.32
CA GLY A 611 44.40 17.73 -10.91
C GLY A 611 45.32 17.80 -9.70
N ILE A 612 45.43 18.96 -9.03
CA ILE A 612 46.28 19.17 -7.84
C ILE A 612 45.37 19.33 -6.60
N PRO A 613 45.68 18.67 -5.46
CA PRO A 613 44.92 18.87 -4.24
C PRO A 613 45.26 20.24 -3.62
N GLU A 614 44.27 21.13 -3.53
CA GLU A 614 44.51 22.48 -2.99
C GLU A 614 44.34 22.54 -1.47
N LYS A 615 43.19 22.07 -0.97
CA LYS A 615 42.81 22.25 0.43
C LYS A 615 41.94 21.10 0.93
N THR A 616 42.34 20.51 2.05
CA THR A 616 41.52 19.56 2.81
C THR A 616 40.85 20.29 3.96
N VAL A 617 39.52 20.32 3.95
CA VAL A 617 38.67 20.98 4.96
C VAL A 617 37.97 19.90 5.79
N PRO A 618 38.18 19.84 7.11
CA PRO A 618 37.37 18.98 7.98
C PRO A 618 35.92 19.49 8.00
N GLN A 619 34.96 18.60 7.80
CA GLN A 619 33.53 18.93 7.77
C GLN A 619 32.83 18.52 9.07
N GLN A 620 33.20 17.35 9.63
CA GLN A 620 32.57 16.80 10.81
C GLN A 620 33.57 15.95 11.61
N HIS A 621 33.50 16.03 12.93
CA HIS A 621 34.23 15.16 13.84
C HIS A 621 33.41 15.03 15.10
N ASP A 622 32.46 14.10 15.06
CA ASP A 622 31.50 13.91 16.13
C ASP A 622 31.85 12.63 16.86
N ASN A 623 31.95 12.73 18.18
CA ASN A 623 32.18 11.62 19.07
C ASN A 623 31.03 11.57 20.07
N SER A 624 30.36 10.43 20.16
CA SER A 624 29.27 10.20 21.10
C SER A 624 29.54 8.99 21.97
N LEU A 625 29.28 9.14 23.26
CA LEU A 625 29.29 8.07 24.24
C LEU A 625 27.96 8.13 24.99
N SER A 626 27.23 7.03 25.02
CA SER A 626 25.97 6.92 25.74
C SER A 626 25.98 5.68 26.62
N THR A 627 25.43 5.79 27.82
CA THR A 627 25.21 4.67 28.73
C THR A 627 23.82 4.77 29.31
N LYS A 628 23.09 3.66 29.32
CA LYS A 628 21.72 3.60 29.80
C LYS A 628 21.55 2.37 30.70
N LEU A 629 21.00 2.59 31.89
CA LEU A 629 20.60 1.56 32.83
C LEU A 629 19.08 1.62 32.97
N ALA A 630 18.40 0.58 32.51
CA ALA A 630 16.97 0.40 32.62
C ALA A 630 16.67 -0.75 33.57
N GLY A 631 15.77 -0.55 34.53
CA GLY A 631 15.25 -1.60 35.39
C GLY A 631 13.74 -1.56 35.36
N SER A 632 13.08 -2.69 35.11
CA SER A 632 11.64 -2.84 35.30
C SER A 632 11.34 -3.98 36.28
N TYR A 633 10.36 -3.74 37.14
CA TYR A 633 9.91 -4.67 38.15
C TYR A 633 8.39 -4.80 38.09
N SER A 634 7.93 -6.00 37.80
CA SER A 634 6.51 -6.34 37.87
C SER A 634 6.17 -6.79 39.29
N PHE A 635 5.38 -5.98 40.00
CA PHE A 635 4.86 -6.31 41.33
C PHE A 635 3.68 -7.28 41.24
N SER A 636 2.90 -7.19 40.16
CA SER A 636 1.78 -8.08 39.85
C SER A 636 1.44 -8.00 38.35
N ARG A 637 0.45 -8.79 37.90
CA ARG A 637 -0.09 -8.69 36.53
C ARG A 637 -0.66 -7.30 36.19
N THR A 638 -1.04 -6.52 37.19
CA THR A 638 -1.69 -5.21 37.04
C THR A 638 -0.77 -4.03 37.38
N ILE A 639 0.38 -4.26 38.02
CA ILE A 639 1.29 -3.19 38.48
C ILE A 639 2.73 -3.51 38.04
N GLU A 640 3.29 -2.60 37.25
CA GLU A 640 4.69 -2.62 36.83
C GLU A 640 5.31 -1.24 37.13
N ALA A 641 6.51 -1.19 37.68
CA ALA A 641 7.27 0.05 37.74
C ALA A 641 8.61 -0.12 37.04
N GLY A 642 9.15 0.99 36.57
CA GLY A 642 10.47 1.00 35.97
C GLY A 642 11.22 2.28 36.25
N THR A 643 12.54 2.19 36.10
CA THR A 643 13.48 3.29 36.17
C THR A 643 14.40 3.20 34.97
N ASN A 644 14.67 4.35 34.35
CA ASN A 644 15.64 4.52 33.28
C ASN A 644 16.59 5.61 33.72
N ILE A 645 17.88 5.30 33.75
CA ILE A 645 18.95 6.24 34.00
C ILE A 645 19.79 6.25 32.74
N GLY A 646 19.92 7.40 32.09
CA GLY A 646 20.76 7.56 30.92
C GLY A 646 21.77 8.68 31.13
N TYR A 647 22.93 8.50 30.51
CA TYR A 647 23.96 9.51 30.39
C TYR A 647 24.47 9.50 28.96
N SER A 648 24.46 10.65 28.30
CA SER A 648 25.03 10.82 26.96
C SER A 648 26.00 11.99 26.93
N HIS A 649 27.10 11.80 26.23
CA HIS A 649 28.12 12.79 26.00
C HIS A 649 28.41 12.86 24.51
N THR A 650 28.19 14.02 23.90
CA THR A 650 28.51 14.27 22.50
C THR A 650 29.51 15.41 22.42
N LYS A 651 30.48 15.29 21.51
CA LYS A 651 31.47 16.32 21.22
C LYS A 651 31.62 16.43 19.72
N GLY A 652 31.41 17.62 19.16
CA GLY A 652 31.51 17.88 17.73
C GLY A 652 32.79 18.62 17.33
N LEU A 653 32.94 18.86 16.01
CA LEU A 653 34.08 19.54 15.41
C LEU A 653 34.27 20.98 15.92
N SER A 654 33.16 21.69 16.24
CA SER A 654 33.18 23.05 16.78
C SER A 654 33.76 23.16 18.20
N GLY A 655 34.09 22.03 18.83
CA GLY A 655 34.58 21.96 20.21
C GLY A 655 33.48 22.02 21.26
N THR A 656 32.24 22.34 20.88
CA THR A 656 31.08 22.29 21.78
C THR A 656 30.82 20.85 22.20
N ALA A 657 30.71 20.64 23.51
CA ALA A 657 30.41 19.35 24.09
C ALA A 657 29.09 19.42 24.86
N THR A 658 28.17 18.52 24.55
CA THR A 658 26.90 18.38 25.25
C THR A 658 26.98 17.18 26.18
N LYS A 659 26.47 17.34 27.41
CA LYS A 659 26.32 16.27 28.40
C LYS A 659 24.88 16.26 28.85
N THR A 660 24.20 15.14 28.69
CA THR A 660 22.81 14.95 29.12
C THR A 660 22.78 13.82 30.12
N THR A 661 22.11 14.03 31.24
CA THR A 661 21.79 12.97 32.20
C THR A 661 20.29 12.91 32.35
N ASP A 662 19.70 11.76 32.07
CA ASP A 662 18.26 11.52 32.18
C ASP A 662 17.97 10.54 33.32
N LEU A 663 16.93 10.85 34.09
CA LEU A 663 16.35 9.98 35.09
C LEU A 663 14.84 9.98 34.87
N ASN A 664 14.30 8.83 34.48
CA ASN A 664 12.87 8.64 34.27
C ASN A 664 12.39 7.46 35.12
N ILE A 665 11.47 7.73 36.04
CA ILE A 665 10.83 6.72 36.88
C ILE A 665 9.35 6.73 36.53
N TRP A 666 8.80 5.54 36.25
CA TRP A 666 7.40 5.38 35.86
C TRP A 666 6.75 4.22 36.60
N VAL A 667 5.43 4.31 36.74
CA VAL A 667 4.58 3.25 37.26
C VAL A 667 3.41 3.07 36.32
N LEU A 668 3.18 1.85 35.87
CA LEU A 668 2.12 1.45 34.95
C LEU A 668 1.09 0.62 35.72
N PHE A 669 -0.16 1.08 35.67
CA PHE A 669 -1.33 0.36 36.17
C PHE A 669 -2.14 -0.17 34.99
N ARG A 670 -2.30 -1.49 34.90
CA ARG A 670 -3.14 -2.16 33.89
C ARG A 670 -4.44 -2.56 34.59
N PHE A 671 -5.56 -1.94 34.19
CA PHE A 671 -6.90 -2.15 34.74
C PHE A 671 -7.65 -3.23 33.98
#